data_AF-A0A5D2KWP8-F1
#
_entry.id   AF-A0A5D2KWP8-F1
#
_cell.length_a   1.000
_cell.length_b   1.000
_cell.length_c   1.000
_cell.angle_alpha   90.00
_cell.angle_beta   90.00
_cell.angle_gamma   90.00
#
_symmetry.space_group_name_H-M   'P 1'
#
loop_
_entity.id
_entity.type
_entity.pdbx_description
1 polymer ?
#
loop_
_entity_poly.entity_id
_entity_poly.type
_entity_poly.pdbx_seq_one_letter_code
_entity_poly.pdbx_strand_id
1 'polypeptide(L)'
;MPVSNSSAVCVPLTTRKPGKSWTTWSPLFPPFAEEKRSIPQPKASKVAWTNSSQLLTRTTARLLLLTCRYLWMDLPKELHSYCAPIALEFCKLLRKVVNEDGLYAWCRSTLSVLLESVSSSMGLMRTKVKGFTVQEIFPFFNELVSHLSEELDSSLYSTTSEGPSSSHFREFVAFLNPLRSAVIEQVESRILISIDYHPLYRDEIRNLHLIFDKLLHKMKNCLIRVEEILVARGSNGDEFVHSGWSQYLSILKELNGISKLYQGAEEKFWMVLRNMKASLCALIIRFSRRDDDNQWLLEHKDVTDFESRRHLVMMMFPEVKDDYEVLHEMLIDRSQLLAESFEYIARVDPESLHAGLFMEFKNEEATGPGVLREWFLLVCQAIFNPENALFLPCAYDRRRFFPNPASRMDPLHLEYFSFAGRVIALALMHKVQVGIVFDRVFFLQLAGMDISLEDIREADPCLYSSCKKILEMDAEFIDSDALGLTFVREVEELGSRTVVELCAGGKSIVVNSRNRQEYVNLLIRDRFSTSTSEQVDYFSQGFGHILSNSRLQKIFFQSLELEDLDRMLYGSESPICVDDWKAHTEYNGYKESDPQITWFWEIVREMSADQRKQLLFFWTSVKYLPVEGFRCLASRLYIYKTSEPCDYLPSSHTCFYRICFPPYPSMGEMRKRLNVITQEHIRCSFGTW
;
A
#
# COMPACT_ATOMS: atom_id res chain seq x y z
N MET A 1 -52.80 -28.71 -5.79
CA MET A 1 -52.86 -29.75 -6.85
C MET A 1 -52.92 -29.05 -8.20
N PRO A 2 -52.41 -29.62 -9.30
CA PRO A 2 -51.30 -30.60 -9.43
C PRO A 2 -50.30 -30.27 -10.58
N VAL A 3 -49.06 -30.79 -10.68
CA VAL A 3 -48.22 -31.53 -9.70
C VAL A 3 -47.10 -30.57 -9.23
N SER A 4 -45.78 -30.58 -9.53
CA SER A 4 -44.70 -31.60 -9.75
C SER A 4 -43.39 -30.93 -9.31
N ASN A 5 -42.42 -31.50 -8.58
CA ASN A 5 -41.88 -32.86 -8.32
C ASN A 5 -40.56 -33.17 -9.05
N SER A 6 -39.44 -32.98 -8.34
CA SER A 6 -38.42 -34.02 -8.13
C SER A 6 -37.80 -33.83 -6.73
N SER A 7 -37.26 -34.89 -6.11
CA SER A 7 -36.77 -34.86 -4.70
C SER A 7 -35.92 -36.09 -4.35
N ALA A 8 -35.36 -36.10 -3.12
CA ALA A 8 -34.68 -37.19 -2.40
C ALA A 8 -33.13 -37.29 -2.56
N VAL A 9 -32.33 -37.73 -1.58
CA VAL A 9 -32.49 -38.00 -0.11
C VAL A 9 -31.09 -38.05 0.54
N CYS A 10 -30.97 -37.93 1.88
CA CYS A 10 -29.68 -38.01 2.62
C CYS A 10 -29.67 -39.07 3.74
N VAL A 11 -28.43 -39.42 4.22
CA VAL A 11 -28.05 -40.22 5.42
C VAL A 11 -28.54 -41.70 5.48
N PRO A 12 -27.97 -42.63 6.31
CA PRO A 12 -26.95 -42.48 7.38
C PRO A 12 -25.73 -43.45 7.34
N LEU A 13 -24.83 -43.30 8.33
CA LEU A 13 -23.65 -44.16 8.62
C LEU A 13 -23.97 -45.38 9.51
N THR A 14 -23.08 -46.40 9.56
CA THR A 14 -22.29 -46.83 10.76
C THR A 14 -21.69 -48.26 10.70
N THR A 15 -20.68 -48.54 11.57
CA THR A 15 -20.09 -49.86 11.93
C THR A 15 -19.12 -50.53 10.92
N ARG A 16 -18.09 -51.34 11.27
CA ARG A 16 -17.41 -51.73 12.54
C ARG A 16 -15.97 -52.28 12.28
N LYS A 17 -15.07 -52.28 13.28
CA LYS A 17 -13.77 -53.04 13.34
C LYS A 17 -13.99 -54.40 14.09
N PRO A 18 -13.08 -55.44 14.13
CA PRO A 18 -11.60 -55.52 13.97
C PRO A 18 -11.12 -56.64 12.97
N GLY A 19 -9.86 -57.14 12.88
CA GLY A 19 -8.53 -56.67 13.33
C GLY A 19 -7.57 -57.77 13.91
N LYS A 20 -6.35 -57.92 13.33
CA LYS A 20 -5.24 -58.90 13.62
C LYS A 20 -5.52 -60.37 13.15
N SER A 21 -4.57 -61.30 12.89
CA SER A 21 -3.09 -61.37 13.13
C SER A 21 -2.31 -62.42 12.27
N TRP A 22 -0.99 -62.21 12.07
CA TRP A 22 0.13 -63.21 11.89
C TRP A 22 0.33 -64.09 10.62
N THR A 23 1.63 -64.29 10.27
CA THR A 23 2.30 -65.46 9.58
C THR A 23 2.00 -65.76 8.08
N THR A 24 2.89 -66.30 7.21
CA THR A 24 4.31 -66.79 7.30
C THR A 24 5.02 -66.95 5.91
N TRP A 25 6.35 -66.70 5.85
CA TRP A 25 7.42 -67.33 5.02
C TRP A 25 7.72 -66.90 3.55
N SER A 26 8.89 -67.34 3.05
CA SER A 26 9.64 -66.84 1.87
C SER A 26 10.22 -68.00 1.00
N PRO A 27 11.37 -67.89 0.29
CA PRO A 27 11.47 -67.50 -1.13
C PRO A 27 12.05 -68.61 -2.05
N LEU A 28 12.21 -68.31 -3.36
CA LEU A 28 12.99 -69.13 -4.30
C LEU A 28 13.97 -68.29 -5.14
N PHE A 29 15.19 -68.81 -5.30
CA PHE A 29 16.33 -68.36 -6.13
C PHE A 29 16.91 -69.63 -6.81
N PRO A 30 17.54 -69.56 -8.00
CA PRO A 30 19.02 -69.42 -8.03
C PRO A 30 19.61 -68.66 -9.25
N PRO A 31 20.94 -68.36 -9.27
CA PRO A 31 21.60 -67.56 -10.31
C PRO A 31 22.65 -68.33 -11.15
N PHE A 32 23.20 -67.65 -12.17
CA PHE A 32 24.48 -67.90 -12.85
C PHE A 32 25.10 -66.53 -13.22
N ALA A 33 26.38 -66.30 -13.51
CA ALA A 33 27.69 -66.90 -13.22
C ALA A 33 28.67 -66.27 -14.27
N GLU A 34 29.89 -65.89 -13.91
CA GLU A 34 30.86 -65.30 -14.87
C GLU A 34 31.70 -66.37 -15.59
N GLU A 35 32.02 -66.15 -16.87
CA GLU A 35 33.22 -66.72 -17.50
C GLU A 35 33.81 -65.78 -18.58
N LYS A 36 35.14 -65.81 -18.78
CA LYS A 36 35.88 -64.95 -19.74
C LYS A 36 36.55 -65.79 -20.84
N ARG A 37 36.41 -65.41 -22.12
CA ARG A 37 37.40 -65.74 -23.18
C ARG A 37 37.29 -64.87 -24.46
N SER A 38 38.42 -64.25 -24.80
CA SER A 38 39.00 -63.95 -26.15
C SER A 38 38.17 -63.49 -27.37
N ILE A 39 38.79 -62.59 -28.13
CA ILE A 39 38.29 -61.79 -29.26
C ILE A 39 38.41 -62.52 -30.63
N PRO A 40 37.59 -62.16 -31.63
CA PRO A 40 38.15 -61.83 -32.96
C PRO A 40 37.72 -60.44 -33.47
N GLN A 41 38.66 -59.68 -34.06
CA GLN A 41 38.37 -58.39 -34.71
C GLN A 41 37.93 -58.57 -36.18
N PRO A 42 36.95 -57.79 -36.65
CA PRO A 42 36.86 -57.36 -38.04
C PRO A 42 37.36 -55.92 -38.24
N LYS A 43 37.89 -55.65 -39.43
CA LYS A 43 38.63 -54.43 -39.82
C LYS A 43 37.74 -53.17 -39.89
N ALA A 44 38.38 -52.01 -39.78
CA ALA A 44 37.71 -50.71 -39.81
C ALA A 44 37.05 -50.37 -41.16
N SER A 45 35.87 -49.75 -41.09
CA SER A 45 35.24 -49.02 -42.19
C SER A 45 34.67 -47.68 -41.67
N LYS A 46 35.32 -46.57 -42.02
CA LYS A 46 34.79 -45.21 -41.77
C LYS A 46 33.70 -44.91 -42.81
N VAL A 47 32.42 -45.02 -42.45
CA VAL A 47 31.30 -44.53 -43.27
C VAL A 47 30.26 -43.82 -42.40
N ALA A 48 29.96 -42.57 -42.78
CA ALA A 48 28.87 -41.69 -42.35
C ALA A 48 27.95 -42.14 -41.18
N TRP A 49 28.30 -41.72 -39.95
CA TRP A 49 27.35 -41.58 -38.83
C TRP A 49 27.31 -40.12 -38.35
N THR A 50 26.78 -39.25 -39.21
CA THR A 50 26.62 -37.80 -38.95
C THR A 50 25.19 -37.35 -39.26
N ASN A 51 24.74 -36.29 -38.58
CA ASN A 51 23.39 -35.71 -38.61
C ASN A 51 22.26 -36.60 -38.08
N SER A 52 22.01 -37.79 -38.65
CA SER A 52 20.81 -38.59 -38.34
C SER A 52 20.70 -39.00 -36.87
N SER A 53 21.80 -39.47 -36.26
CA SER A 53 21.82 -39.88 -34.86
C SER A 53 21.69 -38.70 -33.88
N GLN A 54 22.27 -37.53 -34.21
CA GLN A 54 22.13 -36.30 -33.43
C GLN A 54 20.70 -35.75 -33.48
N LEU A 55 20.02 -35.87 -34.62
CA LEU A 55 18.60 -35.48 -34.73
C LEU A 55 17.71 -36.43 -33.92
N LEU A 56 18.01 -37.73 -33.96
CA LEU A 56 17.26 -38.73 -33.18
C LEU A 56 17.45 -38.53 -31.67
N THR A 57 18.68 -38.31 -31.19
CA THR A 57 18.95 -38.07 -29.75
C THR A 57 18.44 -36.73 -29.28
N ARG A 58 18.48 -35.66 -30.09
CA ARG A 58 17.78 -34.40 -29.76
C ARG A 58 16.27 -34.59 -29.66
N THR A 59 15.68 -35.43 -30.51
CA THR A 59 14.24 -35.72 -30.50
C THR A 59 13.84 -36.55 -29.28
N THR A 60 14.57 -37.63 -28.94
CA THR A 60 14.30 -38.40 -27.71
C THR A 60 14.63 -37.63 -26.44
N ALA A 61 15.67 -36.80 -26.42
CA ALA A 61 15.95 -35.89 -25.30
C ALA A 61 14.81 -34.88 -25.12
N ARG A 62 14.32 -34.25 -26.20
CA ARG A 62 13.12 -33.39 -26.16
C ARG A 62 11.90 -34.14 -25.64
N LEU A 63 11.62 -35.35 -26.13
CA LEU A 63 10.46 -36.14 -25.69
C LEU A 63 10.54 -36.52 -24.21
N LEU A 64 11.69 -37.02 -23.77
CA LEU A 64 11.92 -37.47 -22.39
C LEU A 64 11.90 -36.30 -21.41
N LEU A 65 12.49 -35.16 -21.79
CA LEU A 65 12.37 -33.94 -21.01
C LEU A 65 10.91 -33.47 -20.96
N LEU A 66 10.20 -33.36 -22.09
CA LEU A 66 8.79 -32.99 -22.15
C LEU A 66 7.91 -33.85 -21.24
N THR A 67 8.03 -35.19 -21.29
CA THR A 67 7.28 -36.06 -20.38
C THR A 67 7.71 -35.87 -18.92
N CYS A 68 9.01 -35.69 -18.64
CA CYS A 68 9.49 -35.35 -17.30
C CYS A 68 8.91 -34.03 -16.77
N ARG A 69 8.70 -32.97 -17.56
CA ARG A 69 8.08 -31.73 -17.05
C ARG A 69 6.61 -31.91 -16.72
N TYR A 70 5.81 -32.62 -17.51
CA TYR A 70 4.44 -32.93 -17.11
C TYR A 70 4.46 -33.74 -15.80
N LEU A 71 5.23 -34.83 -15.75
CA LEU A 71 5.43 -35.64 -14.54
C LEU A 71 6.01 -34.88 -13.33
N TRP A 72 6.76 -33.80 -13.52
CA TRP A 72 7.33 -32.99 -12.43
C TRP A 72 6.44 -31.83 -12.00
N MET A 73 5.58 -31.30 -12.88
CA MET A 73 4.63 -30.22 -12.55
C MET A 73 3.33 -30.77 -11.95
N ASP A 74 2.98 -32.02 -12.26
CA ASP A 74 1.84 -32.73 -11.67
C ASP A 74 2.16 -33.36 -10.29
N LEU A 75 3.40 -33.22 -9.79
CA LEU A 75 3.80 -33.69 -8.46
C LEU A 75 3.45 -32.67 -7.36
N PRO A 76 3.17 -33.12 -6.13
CA PRO A 76 3.17 -32.26 -4.95
C PRO A 76 4.51 -31.52 -4.77
N LYS A 77 4.45 -30.24 -4.37
CA LYS A 77 5.64 -29.34 -4.27
C LYS A 77 6.73 -29.87 -3.34
N GLU A 78 6.36 -30.68 -2.36
CA GLU A 78 7.27 -31.36 -1.42
C GLU A 78 8.25 -32.27 -2.16
N LEU A 79 7.80 -32.90 -3.26
CA LEU A 79 8.59 -33.85 -4.04
C LEU A 79 9.50 -33.18 -5.09
N HIS A 80 9.25 -31.91 -5.44
CA HIS A 80 10.11 -31.13 -6.34
C HIS A 80 11.56 -31.05 -5.83
N SER A 81 11.75 -31.12 -4.51
CA SER A 81 13.06 -31.18 -3.84
C SER A 81 13.94 -32.36 -4.29
N TYR A 82 13.35 -33.49 -4.71
CA TYR A 82 14.05 -34.64 -5.27
C TYR A 82 14.25 -34.53 -6.78
N CYS A 83 13.42 -33.74 -7.48
CA CYS A 83 13.50 -33.52 -8.93
C CYS A 83 14.56 -32.46 -9.30
N ALA A 84 14.74 -31.42 -8.48
CA ALA A 84 15.67 -30.32 -8.77
C ALA A 84 17.12 -30.76 -9.05
N PRO A 85 17.75 -31.70 -8.29
CA PRO A 85 19.10 -32.19 -8.61
C PRO A 85 19.18 -32.94 -9.95
N ILE A 86 18.11 -33.66 -10.32
CA ILE A 86 18.04 -34.41 -11.58
C ILE A 86 17.95 -33.43 -12.76
N ALA A 87 17.08 -32.42 -12.66
CA ALA A 87 16.98 -31.35 -13.64
C ALA A 87 18.30 -30.56 -13.77
N LEU A 88 18.98 -30.29 -12.66
CA LEU A 88 20.28 -29.63 -12.63
C LEU A 88 21.35 -30.41 -13.43
N GLU A 89 21.43 -31.74 -13.27
CA GLU A 89 22.35 -32.56 -14.09
C GLU A 89 21.99 -32.55 -15.58
N PHE A 90 20.69 -32.64 -15.94
CA PHE A 90 20.28 -32.51 -17.34
C PHE A 90 20.68 -31.16 -17.94
N CYS A 91 20.47 -30.04 -17.22
CA CYS A 91 20.83 -28.73 -17.73
C CYS A 91 22.37 -28.53 -17.77
N LYS A 92 23.14 -29.08 -16.80
CA LYS A 92 24.61 -29.12 -16.85
C LYS A 92 25.14 -29.88 -18.06
N LEU A 93 24.49 -30.98 -18.46
CA LEU A 93 24.85 -31.76 -19.63
C LEU A 93 24.50 -31.03 -20.93
N LEU A 94 23.29 -30.47 -21.03
CA LEU A 94 22.86 -29.69 -22.20
C LEU A 94 23.77 -28.47 -22.44
N ARG A 95 24.10 -27.72 -21.37
CA ARG A 95 25.02 -26.56 -21.40
C ARG A 95 26.39 -26.86 -21.99
N LYS A 96 26.88 -28.10 -21.89
CA LYS A 96 28.18 -28.55 -22.46
C LYS A 96 28.09 -28.97 -23.92
N VAL A 97 26.89 -29.17 -24.45
CA VAL A 97 26.64 -29.81 -25.76
C VAL A 97 25.93 -28.87 -26.74
N VAL A 98 25.16 -27.90 -26.24
CA VAL A 98 24.47 -26.92 -27.07
C VAL A 98 24.33 -25.56 -26.36
N ASN A 99 24.87 -24.50 -26.99
CA ASN A 99 24.56 -23.12 -26.63
C ASN A 99 23.23 -22.73 -27.31
N GLU A 100 22.36 -21.99 -26.61
CA GLU A 100 21.15 -21.34 -27.16
C GLU A 100 20.18 -22.20 -28.01
N ASP A 101 20.12 -23.52 -27.79
CA ASP A 101 19.03 -24.35 -28.31
C ASP A 101 17.80 -24.23 -27.39
N GLY A 102 16.61 -24.13 -27.96
CA GLY A 102 15.35 -24.11 -27.19
C GLY A 102 15.20 -25.29 -26.22
N LEU A 103 15.88 -26.43 -26.44
CA LEU A 103 15.96 -27.53 -25.46
C LEU A 103 16.73 -27.14 -24.18
N TYR A 104 17.80 -26.35 -24.29
CA TYR A 104 18.57 -25.87 -23.15
C TYR A 104 17.77 -24.82 -22.36
N ALA A 105 17.23 -23.81 -23.04
CA ALA A 105 16.38 -22.80 -22.42
C ALA A 105 15.17 -23.44 -21.71
N TRP A 106 14.51 -24.40 -22.35
CA TRP A 106 13.39 -25.15 -21.77
C TRP A 106 13.80 -25.99 -20.54
N CYS A 107 15.02 -26.55 -20.52
CA CYS A 107 15.57 -27.22 -19.33
C CYS A 107 15.78 -26.23 -18.19
N ARG A 108 16.47 -25.11 -18.46
CA ARG A 108 16.75 -24.04 -17.49
C ARG A 108 15.46 -23.47 -16.88
N SER A 109 14.45 -23.25 -17.72
CA SER A 109 13.09 -22.84 -17.32
C SER A 109 12.37 -23.87 -16.45
N THR A 110 12.57 -25.16 -16.71
CA THR A 110 12.00 -26.24 -15.88
C THR A 110 12.70 -26.33 -14.52
N LEU A 111 14.02 -26.12 -14.49
CA LEU A 111 14.82 -26.05 -13.26
C LEU A 111 14.46 -24.82 -12.41
N SER A 112 14.16 -23.67 -13.03
CA SER A 112 13.66 -22.45 -12.34
C SER A 112 12.48 -22.74 -11.43
N VAL A 113 11.40 -23.31 -11.97
CA VAL A 113 10.16 -23.58 -11.24
C VAL A 113 10.38 -24.61 -10.11
N LEU A 114 11.28 -25.57 -10.31
CA LEU A 114 11.71 -26.48 -9.25
C LEU A 114 12.44 -25.72 -8.11
N LEU A 115 13.39 -24.83 -8.44
CA LEU A 115 14.09 -23.99 -7.45
C LEU A 115 13.16 -23.03 -6.69
N GLU A 116 12.17 -22.42 -7.37
CA GLU A 116 11.11 -21.59 -6.75
C GLU A 116 10.34 -22.38 -5.68
N SER A 117 9.91 -23.60 -6.03
CA SER A 117 9.12 -24.46 -5.12
C SER A 117 9.93 -24.98 -3.93
N VAL A 118 11.22 -25.28 -4.11
CA VAL A 118 12.14 -25.67 -3.02
C VAL A 118 12.42 -24.49 -2.10
N SER A 119 12.66 -23.30 -2.66
CA SER A 119 12.84 -22.06 -1.89
C SER A 119 11.60 -21.75 -1.03
N SER A 120 10.41 -22.05 -1.55
CA SER A 120 9.13 -21.87 -0.83
C SER A 120 8.93 -22.84 0.34
N SER A 121 9.45 -24.07 0.27
CA SER A 121 9.26 -25.08 1.32
C SER A 121 10.32 -25.04 2.43
N MET A 122 11.45 -24.39 2.20
CA MET A 122 12.53 -24.20 3.19
C MET A 122 12.08 -23.51 4.48
N GLY A 123 11.00 -22.73 4.45
CA GLY A 123 10.44 -22.03 5.62
C GLY A 123 9.89 -22.94 6.74
N LEU A 124 9.65 -24.23 6.48
CA LEU A 124 9.04 -25.16 7.45
C LEU A 124 9.88 -26.38 7.83
N MET A 125 11.01 -26.63 7.15
CA MET A 125 11.85 -27.82 7.37
C MET A 125 13.35 -27.46 7.38
N ARG A 126 13.88 -27.10 8.55
CA ARG A 126 15.30 -26.73 8.76
C ARG A 126 16.26 -27.95 8.72
N THR A 127 15.97 -28.98 7.90
CA THR A 127 16.69 -30.26 7.86
C THR A 127 16.76 -30.91 6.48
N LYS A 128 17.97 -30.97 5.91
CA LYS A 128 18.46 -31.99 4.95
C LYS A 128 17.73 -32.12 3.59
N VAL A 129 17.90 -31.13 2.70
CA VAL A 129 18.00 -31.40 1.25
C VAL A 129 19.36 -30.91 0.74
N LYS A 130 20.40 -31.74 0.90
CA LYS A 130 21.73 -31.50 0.29
C LYS A 130 21.70 -31.85 -1.21
N GLY A 131 20.95 -31.07 -1.99
CA GLY A 131 20.68 -31.36 -3.40
C GLY A 131 21.62 -30.72 -4.42
N PHE A 132 22.23 -29.58 -4.08
CA PHE A 132 22.99 -28.73 -5.01
C PHE A 132 23.94 -27.79 -4.26
N THR A 133 25.02 -27.37 -4.90
CA THR A 133 25.96 -26.36 -4.38
C THR A 133 25.84 -25.02 -5.12
N VAL A 134 26.22 -23.93 -4.44
CA VAL A 134 26.31 -22.57 -5.01
C VAL A 134 27.10 -22.55 -6.33
N GLN A 135 28.25 -23.24 -6.34
CA GLN A 135 29.17 -23.38 -7.48
C GLN A 135 28.52 -24.01 -8.73
N GLU A 136 27.49 -24.83 -8.55
CA GLU A 136 26.77 -25.50 -9.64
C GLU A 136 25.61 -24.67 -10.20
N ILE A 137 25.05 -23.75 -9.40
CA ILE A 137 23.96 -22.84 -9.80
C ILE A 137 24.53 -21.57 -10.44
N PHE A 138 25.66 -21.07 -9.93
CA PHE A 138 26.26 -19.80 -10.34
C PHE A 138 26.50 -19.62 -11.86
N PRO A 139 26.91 -20.65 -12.64
CA PRO A 139 27.10 -20.51 -14.09
C PRO A 139 25.80 -20.19 -14.85
N PHE A 140 24.66 -20.74 -14.43
CA PHE A 140 23.35 -20.47 -15.02
C PHE A 140 22.83 -19.08 -14.63
N PHE A 141 23.09 -18.66 -13.39
CA PHE A 141 22.81 -17.30 -12.93
C PHE A 141 23.59 -16.25 -13.74
N ASN A 142 24.87 -16.50 -14.06
CA ASN A 142 25.68 -15.60 -14.90
C ASN A 142 25.15 -15.45 -16.34
N GLU A 143 24.56 -16.50 -16.91
CA GLU A 143 23.89 -16.43 -18.22
C GLU A 143 22.62 -15.56 -18.14
N LEU A 144 21.77 -15.80 -17.14
CA LEU A 144 20.58 -14.99 -16.88
C LEU A 144 20.90 -13.50 -16.62
N VAL A 145 21.96 -13.22 -15.86
CA VAL A 145 22.52 -11.86 -15.65
C VAL A 145 23.01 -11.24 -16.96
N SER A 146 23.51 -12.05 -17.90
CA SER A 146 23.99 -11.56 -19.20
C SER A 146 22.83 -11.23 -20.13
N HIS A 147 21.82 -12.10 -20.26
CA HIS A 147 20.59 -11.80 -20.99
C HIS A 147 19.90 -10.54 -20.42
N LEU A 148 19.71 -10.47 -19.09
CA LEU A 148 19.13 -9.29 -18.43
C LEU A 148 19.97 -8.03 -18.63
N SER A 149 21.30 -8.16 -18.72
CA SER A 149 22.19 -7.04 -19.06
C SER A 149 21.94 -6.53 -20.49
N GLU A 150 21.72 -7.42 -21.45
CA GLU A 150 21.50 -7.09 -22.87
C GLU A 150 20.08 -6.55 -23.13
N GLU A 151 19.07 -7.08 -22.45
CA GLU A 151 17.69 -6.56 -22.47
C GLU A 151 17.64 -5.13 -21.90
N LEU A 152 18.35 -4.87 -20.80
CA LEU A 152 18.48 -3.52 -20.24
C LEU A 152 19.22 -2.57 -21.18
N ASP A 153 20.34 -2.96 -21.81
CA ASP A 153 20.99 -2.08 -22.81
C ASP A 153 20.06 -1.82 -24.01
N SER A 154 19.32 -2.82 -24.48
CA SER A 154 18.38 -2.69 -25.59
C SER A 154 17.26 -1.67 -25.30
N SER A 155 16.79 -1.61 -24.05
CA SER A 155 15.79 -0.63 -23.60
C SER A 155 16.28 0.83 -23.58
N LEU A 156 17.61 1.07 -23.52
CA LEU A 156 18.16 2.43 -23.58
C LEU A 156 18.04 3.03 -24.97
N TYR A 157 18.34 2.22 -25.99
CA TYR A 157 18.56 2.66 -27.36
C TYR A 157 17.32 2.54 -28.25
N SER A 158 16.33 1.72 -27.90
CA SER A 158 15.10 1.53 -28.69
C SER A 158 13.83 1.80 -27.90
N THR A 159 13.04 2.79 -28.35
CA THR A 159 11.68 3.09 -27.87
C THR A 159 10.61 2.14 -28.43
N THR A 160 11.03 1.04 -29.07
CA THR A 160 10.17 -0.08 -29.49
C THR A 160 10.66 -1.42 -28.94
N SER A 161 11.61 -1.40 -27.98
CA SER A 161 12.03 -2.61 -27.27
C SER A 161 10.94 -3.07 -26.30
N GLU A 162 10.66 -4.38 -26.29
CA GLU A 162 9.80 -5.02 -25.28
C GLU A 162 10.44 -5.01 -23.87
N GLY A 163 11.69 -4.55 -23.73
CA GLY A 163 12.43 -4.43 -22.48
C GLY A 163 12.80 -5.78 -21.86
N PRO A 164 13.05 -5.82 -20.54
CA PRO A 164 13.36 -7.07 -19.84
C PRO A 164 12.19 -8.04 -19.86
N SER A 165 12.45 -9.28 -20.29
CA SER A 165 11.41 -10.30 -20.42
C SER A 165 10.97 -10.80 -19.05
N SER A 166 9.66 -10.82 -18.77
CA SER A 166 9.14 -11.30 -17.48
C SER A 166 9.42 -12.80 -17.25
N SER A 167 9.59 -13.60 -18.31
CA SER A 167 10.02 -15.01 -18.16
C SER A 167 11.50 -15.11 -17.79
N HIS A 168 12.38 -14.37 -18.48
CA HIS A 168 13.82 -14.35 -18.18
C HIS A 168 14.10 -13.75 -16.80
N PHE A 169 13.36 -12.70 -16.41
CA PHE A 169 13.45 -12.12 -15.08
C PHE A 169 13.01 -13.12 -13.99
N ARG A 170 11.90 -13.86 -14.18
CA ARG A 170 11.49 -14.91 -13.24
C ARG A 170 12.58 -15.97 -13.06
N GLU A 171 13.18 -16.42 -14.17
CA GLU A 171 14.28 -17.38 -14.12
C GLU A 171 15.52 -16.79 -13.41
N PHE A 172 15.84 -15.50 -13.60
CA PHE A 172 16.87 -14.81 -12.82
C PHE A 172 16.59 -14.86 -11.31
N VAL A 173 15.36 -14.56 -10.87
CA VAL A 173 14.97 -14.59 -9.44
C VAL A 173 15.01 -16.01 -8.85
N ALA A 174 14.59 -17.02 -9.61
CA ALA A 174 14.62 -18.42 -9.18
C ALA A 174 16.04 -18.95 -8.92
N PHE A 175 17.01 -18.51 -9.74
CA PHE A 175 18.43 -18.86 -9.56
C PHE A 175 19.13 -17.95 -8.53
N LEU A 176 18.66 -16.71 -8.33
CA LEU A 176 19.15 -15.80 -7.30
C LEU A 176 18.82 -16.26 -5.88
N ASN A 177 17.60 -16.76 -5.64
CA ASN A 177 17.14 -17.10 -4.29
C ASN A 177 18.03 -18.14 -3.56
N PRO A 178 18.41 -19.29 -4.16
CA PRO A 178 19.35 -20.23 -3.56
C PRO A 178 20.72 -19.62 -3.25
N LEU A 179 21.20 -18.70 -4.11
CA LEU A 179 22.47 -18.00 -3.89
C LEU A 179 22.36 -17.05 -2.68
N ARG A 180 21.30 -16.23 -2.61
CA ARG A 180 21.02 -15.33 -1.48
C ARG A 180 20.90 -16.09 -0.16
N SER A 181 20.14 -17.19 -0.14
CA SER A 181 19.99 -18.05 1.05
C SER A 181 21.34 -18.62 1.52
N ALA A 182 22.15 -19.14 0.60
CA ALA A 182 23.46 -19.69 0.95
C ALA A 182 24.46 -18.64 1.47
N VAL A 183 24.31 -17.36 1.08
CA VAL A 183 25.06 -16.25 1.68
C VAL A 183 24.57 -15.96 3.10
N ILE A 184 23.24 -15.87 3.30
CA ILE A 184 22.63 -15.58 4.61
C ILE A 184 22.96 -16.68 5.65
N GLU A 185 22.90 -17.97 5.27
CA GLU A 185 23.26 -19.10 6.15
C GLU A 185 24.72 -19.04 6.65
N GLN A 186 25.62 -18.35 5.96
CA GLN A 186 27.00 -18.15 6.41
C GLN A 186 27.14 -16.91 7.32
N VAL A 187 26.28 -15.91 7.14
CA VAL A 187 26.24 -14.66 7.92
C VAL A 187 25.55 -14.81 9.29
N GLU A 188 24.81 -15.91 9.53
CA GLU A 188 24.31 -16.29 10.89
C GLU A 188 25.43 -16.37 11.96
N SER A 189 26.72 -16.31 11.57
CA SER A 189 27.87 -16.30 12.48
C SER A 189 28.37 -14.91 12.93
N ARG A 190 28.13 -13.81 12.18
CA ARG A 190 28.24 -12.36 12.55
C ARG A 190 28.11 -11.44 11.31
N ILE A 191 27.67 -10.19 11.57
CA ILE A 191 27.85 -8.89 10.88
C ILE A 191 28.17 -8.89 9.36
N LEU A 192 27.47 -8.01 8.61
CA LEU A 192 27.59 -7.77 7.15
C LEU A 192 28.99 -8.02 6.56
N ILE A 193 29.01 -8.69 5.40
CA ILE A 193 30.25 -9.17 4.76
C ILE A 193 31.16 -7.99 4.38
N SER A 194 32.28 -7.88 5.12
CA SER A 194 33.49 -7.24 4.62
C SER A 194 34.19 -8.20 3.65
N ILE A 195 34.63 -7.67 2.51
CA ILE A 195 34.94 -8.43 1.27
C ILE A 195 36.12 -9.42 1.44
N ASP A 196 36.93 -9.28 2.48
CA ASP A 196 38.19 -10.03 2.64
C ASP A 196 38.11 -11.36 3.42
N TYR A 197 36.99 -11.73 4.05
CA TYR A 197 36.94 -12.87 4.99
C TYR A 197 35.84 -13.93 4.71
N HIS A 198 36.11 -14.88 3.80
CA HIS A 198 35.87 -16.32 4.06
C HIS A 198 36.53 -17.24 2.98
N PRO A 199 36.65 -18.58 3.18
CA PRO A 199 37.37 -19.46 2.24
C PRO A 199 36.51 -20.22 1.21
N LEU A 200 35.26 -20.58 1.50
CA LEU A 200 34.54 -21.64 0.76
C LEU A 200 33.77 -21.19 -0.49
N TYR A 201 33.33 -19.93 -0.53
CA TYR A 201 32.56 -19.35 -1.65
C TYR A 201 33.01 -17.91 -1.98
N ARG A 202 34.30 -17.62 -1.77
CA ARG A 202 34.86 -16.26 -1.86
C ARG A 202 34.59 -15.62 -3.22
N ASP A 203 34.77 -16.38 -4.28
CA ASP A 203 34.66 -15.87 -5.64
C ASP A 203 33.19 -15.73 -6.07
N GLU A 204 32.28 -16.63 -5.70
CA GLU A 204 30.84 -16.47 -5.97
C GLU A 204 30.24 -15.29 -5.19
N ILE A 205 30.60 -15.13 -3.91
CA ILE A 205 30.18 -13.99 -3.08
C ILE A 205 30.70 -12.67 -3.65
N ARG A 206 31.96 -12.64 -4.11
CA ARG A 206 32.54 -11.46 -4.77
C ARG A 206 31.89 -11.17 -6.13
N ASN A 207 31.64 -12.21 -6.92
CA ASN A 207 31.02 -12.06 -8.24
C ASN A 207 29.56 -11.60 -8.13
N LEU A 208 28.79 -12.07 -7.14
CA LEU A 208 27.44 -11.56 -6.88
C LEU A 208 27.44 -10.06 -6.52
N HIS A 209 28.44 -9.58 -5.78
CA HIS A 209 28.62 -8.14 -5.51
C HIS A 209 28.94 -7.34 -6.80
N LEU A 210 29.84 -7.86 -7.64
CA LEU A 210 30.15 -7.26 -8.95
C LEU A 210 28.94 -7.24 -9.91
N ILE A 211 28.08 -8.25 -9.81
CA ILE A 211 26.82 -8.36 -10.58
C ILE A 211 25.80 -7.33 -10.10
N PHE A 212 25.62 -7.17 -8.78
CA PHE A 212 24.82 -6.09 -8.20
C PHE A 212 25.30 -4.71 -8.70
N ASP A 213 26.61 -4.44 -8.65
CA ASP A 213 27.19 -3.18 -9.12
C ASP A 213 26.93 -2.94 -10.62
N LYS A 214 27.13 -3.97 -11.47
CA LYS A 214 26.87 -3.91 -12.91
C LYS A 214 25.41 -3.64 -13.22
N LEU A 215 24.49 -4.35 -12.56
CA LEU A 215 23.05 -4.23 -12.78
C LEU A 215 22.49 -2.93 -12.20
N LEU A 216 22.94 -2.48 -11.03
CA LEU A 216 22.55 -1.19 -10.45
C LEU A 216 23.01 -0.01 -11.33
N HIS A 217 24.21 -0.07 -11.92
CA HIS A 217 24.66 0.92 -12.89
C HIS A 217 23.78 0.94 -14.15
N LYS A 218 23.42 -0.24 -14.68
CA LYS A 218 22.49 -0.35 -15.82
C LYS A 218 21.10 0.20 -15.48
N MET A 219 20.55 -0.15 -14.32
CA MET A 219 19.26 0.38 -13.87
C MET A 219 19.28 1.90 -13.68
N LYS A 220 20.38 2.49 -13.17
CA LYS A 220 20.55 3.94 -13.13
C LYS A 220 20.41 4.55 -14.53
N ASN A 221 21.11 4.00 -15.52
CA ASN A 221 21.05 4.50 -16.90
C ASN A 221 19.63 4.33 -17.49
N CYS A 222 18.95 3.23 -17.17
CA CYS A 222 17.56 2.98 -17.59
C CYS A 222 16.59 3.99 -16.96
N LEU A 223 16.79 4.35 -15.69
CA LEU A 223 16.01 5.39 -15.01
C LEU A 223 16.29 6.78 -15.60
N ILE A 224 17.54 7.13 -15.90
CA ILE A 224 17.86 8.40 -16.61
C ILE A 224 17.09 8.46 -17.94
N ARG A 225 17.03 7.36 -18.68
CA ARG A 225 16.32 7.28 -19.94
C ARG A 225 14.79 7.41 -19.80
N VAL A 226 14.21 6.91 -18.71
CA VAL A 226 12.81 7.16 -18.34
C VAL A 226 12.58 8.67 -18.14
N GLU A 227 13.46 9.35 -17.40
CA GLU A 227 13.34 10.78 -17.14
C GLU A 227 13.40 11.63 -18.41
N GLU A 228 14.36 11.36 -19.29
CA GLU A 228 14.48 12.01 -20.61
C GLU A 228 13.18 11.91 -21.42
N ILE A 229 12.56 10.72 -21.45
CA ILE A 229 11.34 10.45 -22.22
C ILE A 229 10.11 11.14 -21.61
N LEU A 230 10.07 11.29 -20.28
CA LEU A 230 9.01 12.04 -19.59
C LEU A 230 9.14 13.55 -19.83
N VAL A 231 10.35 14.10 -19.64
CA VAL A 231 10.64 15.53 -19.88
C VAL A 231 10.38 15.92 -21.33
N ALA A 232 10.77 15.08 -22.30
CA ALA A 232 10.61 15.38 -23.73
C ALA A 232 9.15 15.42 -24.22
N ARG A 233 8.19 14.90 -23.45
CA ARG A 233 6.76 14.88 -23.82
C ARG A 233 5.94 15.99 -23.15
N GLY A 234 6.40 16.52 -22.02
CA GLY A 234 5.69 17.56 -21.27
C GLY A 234 4.35 17.09 -20.68
N SER A 235 3.55 18.05 -20.21
CA SER A 235 2.32 17.79 -19.42
C SER A 235 1.09 17.37 -20.24
N ASN A 236 1.22 17.13 -21.55
CA ASN A 236 0.11 16.69 -22.39
C ASN A 236 -0.16 15.20 -22.14
N GLY A 237 -1.14 14.93 -21.27
CA GLY A 237 -1.50 13.58 -20.83
C GLY A 237 -2.07 12.72 -21.96
N ASP A 238 -1.31 11.69 -22.33
CA ASP A 238 -1.78 10.50 -23.04
C ASP A 238 -1.04 9.29 -22.43
N GLU A 239 -1.67 8.11 -22.39
CA GLU A 239 -1.23 6.97 -21.59
C GLU A 239 -0.07 6.18 -22.24
N PHE A 240 1.08 6.83 -22.43
CA PHE A 240 2.28 6.17 -22.96
C PHE A 240 2.95 5.27 -21.90
N VAL A 241 2.37 4.08 -21.71
CA VAL A 241 2.92 2.99 -20.92
C VAL A 241 3.87 2.17 -21.80
N HIS A 242 5.17 2.49 -21.76
CA HIS A 242 6.18 1.69 -22.44
C HIS A 242 6.32 0.32 -21.74
N SER A 243 5.79 -0.74 -22.35
CA SER A 243 5.71 -2.09 -21.77
C SER A 243 7.03 -2.61 -21.20
N GLY A 244 8.15 -2.28 -21.86
CA GLY A 244 9.50 -2.65 -21.44
C GLY A 244 10.02 -2.00 -20.16
N TRP A 245 9.26 -1.12 -19.49
CA TRP A 245 9.58 -0.63 -18.14
C TRP A 245 8.94 -1.47 -17.03
N SER A 246 8.01 -2.38 -17.37
CA SER A 246 7.18 -3.11 -16.39
C SER A 246 7.95 -3.95 -15.39
N GLN A 247 9.15 -4.45 -15.73
CA GLN A 247 9.98 -5.24 -14.82
C GLN A 247 10.93 -4.38 -13.97
N TYR A 248 11.01 -3.06 -14.17
CA TYR A 248 12.04 -2.23 -13.52
C TYR A 248 11.90 -2.21 -11.99
N LEU A 249 10.68 -2.10 -11.46
CA LEU A 249 10.44 -2.15 -10.02
C LEU A 249 10.86 -3.50 -9.43
N SER A 250 10.55 -4.60 -10.13
CA SER A 250 10.93 -5.97 -9.75
C SER A 250 12.45 -6.19 -9.76
N ILE A 251 13.15 -5.65 -10.77
CA ILE A 251 14.62 -5.70 -10.83
C ILE A 251 15.23 -4.88 -9.69
N LEU A 252 14.71 -3.68 -9.41
CA LEU A 252 15.16 -2.85 -8.30
C LEU A 252 14.91 -3.52 -6.93
N LYS A 253 13.79 -4.23 -6.77
CA LYS A 253 13.50 -5.01 -5.56
C LYS A 253 14.54 -6.09 -5.29
N GLU A 254 14.92 -6.88 -6.30
CA GLU A 254 15.94 -7.91 -6.11
C GLU A 254 17.35 -7.31 -5.94
N LEU A 255 17.62 -6.16 -6.55
CA LEU A 255 18.86 -5.41 -6.26
C LEU A 255 18.89 -4.88 -4.82
N ASN A 256 17.77 -4.41 -4.25
CA ASN A 256 17.65 -4.11 -2.83
C ASN A 256 17.96 -5.36 -1.98
N GLY A 257 17.35 -6.50 -2.33
CA GLY A 257 17.56 -7.80 -1.67
C GLY A 257 18.99 -8.35 -1.76
N ILE A 258 19.79 -7.94 -2.75
CA ILE A 258 21.24 -8.21 -2.79
C ILE A 258 22.03 -7.15 -2.01
N SER A 259 21.59 -5.88 -2.03
CA SER A 259 22.28 -4.78 -1.34
C SER A 259 22.38 -5.00 0.17
N LYS A 260 21.33 -5.56 0.79
CA LYS A 260 21.25 -5.90 2.22
C LYS A 260 22.23 -7.03 2.66
N LEU A 261 23.00 -7.63 1.74
CA LEU A 261 24.03 -8.65 2.03
C LEU A 261 25.44 -8.09 2.28
N TYR A 262 25.74 -6.87 1.81
CA TYR A 262 27.12 -6.34 1.74
C TYR A 262 27.25 -4.97 2.42
N GLN A 263 28.35 -4.76 3.15
CA GLN A 263 28.60 -3.49 3.82
C GLN A 263 28.69 -2.32 2.81
N GLY A 264 27.86 -1.29 3.00
CA GLY A 264 27.81 -0.10 2.13
C GLY A 264 27.06 -0.26 0.80
N ALA A 265 26.65 -1.47 0.41
CA ALA A 265 25.90 -1.68 -0.83
C ALA A 265 24.47 -1.14 -0.75
N GLU A 266 23.83 -1.25 0.41
CA GLU A 266 22.50 -0.68 0.68
C GLU A 266 22.51 0.86 0.60
N GLU A 267 23.48 1.54 1.22
CA GLU A 267 23.63 3.00 1.11
C GLU A 267 23.83 3.43 -0.35
N LYS A 268 24.64 2.69 -1.12
CA LYS A 268 24.88 2.92 -2.54
C LYS A 268 23.62 2.70 -3.40
N PHE A 269 22.81 1.68 -3.07
CA PHE A 269 21.53 1.41 -3.73
C PHE A 269 20.54 2.56 -3.50
N TRP A 270 20.31 2.95 -2.24
CA TRP A 270 19.40 4.05 -1.91
C TRP A 270 19.90 5.40 -2.42
N MET A 271 21.22 5.64 -2.44
CA MET A 271 21.80 6.82 -3.08
C MET A 271 21.48 6.88 -4.58
N VAL A 272 21.48 5.75 -5.31
CA VAL A 272 21.05 5.74 -6.72
C VAL A 272 19.56 6.08 -6.81
N LEU A 273 18.70 5.50 -5.97
CA LEU A 273 17.26 5.78 -6.02
C LEU A 273 16.90 7.23 -5.64
N ARG A 274 17.57 7.85 -4.64
CA ARG A 274 17.42 9.29 -4.34
C ARG A 274 17.71 10.17 -5.56
N ASN A 275 18.80 9.87 -6.27
CA ASN A 275 19.21 10.61 -7.46
C ASN A 275 18.28 10.38 -8.66
N MET A 276 17.50 9.29 -8.67
CA MET A 276 16.55 8.95 -9.74
C MET A 276 15.08 9.04 -9.30
N LYS A 277 14.80 9.86 -8.29
CA LYS A 277 13.49 9.98 -7.62
C LYS A 277 12.33 10.19 -8.59
N ALA A 278 12.44 11.14 -9.53
CA ALA A 278 11.36 11.45 -10.46
C ALA A 278 10.99 10.24 -11.32
N SER A 279 11.98 9.54 -11.87
CA SER A 279 11.79 8.31 -12.65
C SER A 279 11.26 7.14 -11.82
N LEU A 280 11.69 6.99 -10.56
CA LEU A 280 11.16 5.97 -9.65
C LEU A 280 9.68 6.21 -9.35
N CYS A 281 9.31 7.44 -8.98
CA CYS A 281 7.92 7.84 -8.72
C CYS A 281 7.03 7.62 -9.95
N ALA A 282 7.54 8.02 -11.13
CA ALA A 282 6.89 7.82 -12.42
C ALA A 282 6.70 6.34 -12.84
N LEU A 283 7.47 5.41 -12.27
CA LEU A 283 7.29 3.97 -12.45
C LEU A 283 6.30 3.39 -11.44
N ILE A 284 6.38 3.79 -10.17
CA ILE A 284 5.45 3.36 -9.09
C ILE A 284 4.00 3.59 -9.55
N ILE A 285 3.66 4.83 -9.91
CA ILE A 285 2.29 5.23 -10.26
C ILE A 285 1.75 4.51 -11.52
N ARG A 286 2.63 4.01 -12.40
CA ARG A 286 2.25 3.40 -13.70
C ARG A 286 2.26 1.87 -13.72
N PHE A 287 3.08 1.23 -12.88
CA PHE A 287 3.36 -0.21 -12.99
C PHE A 287 3.11 -1.00 -11.72
N SER A 288 2.98 -0.36 -10.55
CA SER A 288 2.66 -1.08 -9.32
C SER A 288 1.24 -1.64 -9.35
N ARG A 289 1.07 -2.84 -8.78
CA ARG A 289 -0.20 -3.55 -8.64
C ARG A 289 -0.44 -3.93 -7.18
N ARG A 290 -1.69 -4.23 -6.83
CA ARG A 290 -2.10 -4.67 -5.48
C ARG A 290 -1.38 -5.94 -5.01
N ASP A 291 -1.14 -6.87 -5.93
CA ASP A 291 -0.42 -8.12 -5.68
C ASP A 291 1.11 -7.95 -5.63
N ASP A 292 1.65 -6.79 -6.03
CA ASP A 292 3.07 -6.53 -5.98
C ASP A 292 3.49 -6.13 -4.56
N ASP A 293 4.34 -6.93 -3.94
CA ASP A 293 5.06 -6.53 -2.73
C ASP A 293 6.13 -5.46 -3.08
N ASN A 294 5.65 -4.23 -3.25
CA ASN A 294 6.41 -2.99 -3.44
C ASN A 294 6.53 -2.18 -2.14
N GLN A 295 6.05 -2.71 -1.00
CA GLN A 295 6.02 -2.00 0.28
C GLN A 295 7.42 -1.64 0.80
N TRP A 296 8.46 -2.36 0.35
CA TRP A 296 9.87 -2.05 0.61
C TRP A 296 10.30 -0.63 0.16
N LEU A 297 9.58 0.00 -0.78
CA LEU A 297 9.84 1.39 -1.19
C LEU A 297 9.39 2.42 -0.13
N LEU A 298 8.52 2.02 0.79
CA LEU A 298 8.00 2.85 1.88
C LEU A 298 8.91 2.85 3.11
N GLU A 299 9.91 1.95 3.15
CA GLU A 299 11.05 2.02 4.09
C GLU A 299 11.82 3.34 3.94
N HIS A 300 11.81 3.95 2.74
CA HIS A 300 12.62 5.11 2.37
C HIS A 300 11.79 6.24 1.72
N LYS A 301 11.13 7.03 2.56
CA LYS A 301 10.31 8.20 2.14
C LYS A 301 11.12 9.25 1.36
N ASP A 302 12.43 9.28 1.52
CA ASP A 302 13.34 10.17 0.80
C ASP A 302 13.37 9.89 -0.71
N VAL A 303 13.17 8.63 -1.15
CA VAL A 303 13.17 8.27 -2.58
C VAL A 303 11.79 8.34 -3.26
N THR A 304 10.71 8.55 -2.49
CA THR A 304 9.32 8.62 -2.98
C THR A 304 8.70 10.01 -2.78
N ASP A 305 7.75 10.39 -3.64
CA ASP A 305 6.95 11.61 -3.47
C ASP A 305 5.56 11.31 -2.89
N PHE A 306 4.82 12.37 -2.55
CA PHE A 306 3.46 12.27 -2.01
C PHE A 306 2.56 11.36 -2.84
N GLU A 307 2.53 11.53 -4.16
CA GLU A 307 1.62 10.76 -5.02
C GLU A 307 2.04 9.29 -5.11
N SER A 308 3.33 8.98 -5.12
CA SER A 308 3.82 7.60 -5.06
C SER A 308 3.50 6.92 -3.74
N ARG A 309 3.67 7.63 -2.61
CA ARG A 309 3.33 7.10 -1.28
C ARG A 309 1.82 6.90 -1.15
N ARG A 310 1.02 7.90 -1.53
CA ARG A 310 -0.44 7.84 -1.63
C ARG A 310 -0.89 6.65 -2.49
N HIS A 311 -0.35 6.49 -3.70
CA HIS A 311 -0.68 5.38 -4.60
C HIS A 311 -0.40 4.01 -3.94
N LEU A 312 0.79 3.84 -3.36
CA LEU A 312 1.18 2.60 -2.68
C LEU A 312 0.31 2.27 -1.46
N VAL A 313 -0.03 3.25 -0.61
CA VAL A 313 -0.91 3.00 0.54
C VAL A 313 -2.38 2.84 0.14
N MET A 314 -2.83 3.48 -0.93
CA MET A 314 -4.20 3.32 -1.44
C MET A 314 -4.48 1.91 -1.97
N MET A 315 -3.46 1.15 -2.39
CA MET A 315 -3.59 -0.27 -2.72
C MET A 315 -3.74 -1.19 -1.51
N MET A 316 -3.53 -0.70 -0.27
CA MET A 316 -3.74 -1.47 0.96
C MET A 316 -5.24 -1.61 1.32
N PHE A 317 -6.10 -0.74 0.80
CA PHE A 317 -7.56 -0.87 0.85
C PHE A 317 -8.07 -1.95 -0.12
N PRO A 318 -9.29 -2.48 0.05
CA PRO A 318 -9.91 -3.38 -0.92
C PRO A 318 -10.20 -2.67 -2.26
N GLU A 319 -10.77 -3.40 -3.21
CA GLU A 319 -11.23 -2.86 -4.49
C GLU A 319 -12.74 -2.67 -4.45
N VAL A 320 -13.17 -1.41 -4.26
CA VAL A 320 -14.59 -1.02 -4.30
C VAL A 320 -15.13 -1.37 -5.68
N LYS A 321 -16.18 -2.18 -5.73
CA LYS A 321 -16.83 -2.60 -6.97
C LYS A 321 -17.97 -1.65 -7.28
N ASP A 322 -18.14 -1.28 -8.54
CA ASP A 322 -19.31 -0.54 -9.02
C ASP A 322 -20.59 -1.41 -9.12
N ASP A 323 -20.64 -2.52 -8.37
CA ASP A 323 -21.73 -3.51 -8.39
C ASP A 323 -22.71 -3.20 -7.26
N TYR A 324 -23.78 -2.47 -7.61
CA TYR A 324 -24.74 -1.92 -6.66
C TYR A 324 -25.55 -2.99 -5.91
N GLU A 325 -25.59 -4.25 -6.38
CA GLU A 325 -26.34 -5.34 -5.72
C GLU A 325 -25.67 -5.89 -4.45
N VAL A 326 -24.47 -5.40 -4.09
CA VAL A 326 -23.66 -5.93 -2.97
C VAL A 326 -23.23 -4.83 -1.96
N LEU A 327 -23.73 -3.60 -2.11
CA LEU A 327 -23.36 -2.47 -1.23
C LEU A 327 -24.00 -2.59 0.16
N HIS A 328 -23.32 -2.06 1.18
CA HIS A 328 -23.87 -1.96 2.53
C HIS A 328 -24.87 -0.79 2.62
N GLU A 329 -26.16 -1.09 2.75
CA GLU A 329 -27.25 -0.11 2.78
C GLU A 329 -27.38 0.61 4.14
N MET A 330 -27.49 1.94 4.10
CA MET A 330 -27.58 2.82 5.27
C MET A 330 -28.71 3.85 5.08
N LEU A 331 -29.70 3.84 5.97
CA LEU A 331 -30.85 4.74 5.95
C LEU A 331 -30.91 5.55 7.25
N ILE A 332 -30.49 6.82 7.20
CA ILE A 332 -30.20 7.62 8.41
C ILE A 332 -31.11 8.84 8.54
N ASP A 333 -31.53 9.15 9.78
CA ASP A 333 -32.17 10.40 10.15
C ASP A 333 -31.12 11.51 10.35
N ARG A 334 -31.23 12.64 9.63
CA ARG A 334 -30.30 13.77 9.80
C ARG A 334 -30.27 14.31 11.24
N SER A 335 -31.36 14.17 12.01
CA SER A 335 -31.43 14.60 13.40
C SER A 335 -30.72 13.63 14.38
N GLN A 336 -30.47 12.39 13.98
CA GLN A 336 -29.77 11.36 14.78
C GLN A 336 -28.46 10.89 14.11
N LEU A 337 -27.93 11.70 13.19
CA LEU A 337 -26.82 11.37 12.28
C LEU A 337 -25.71 10.53 12.92
N LEU A 338 -25.13 10.99 14.04
CA LEU A 338 -23.99 10.33 14.68
C LEU A 338 -24.37 8.97 15.30
N ALA A 339 -25.51 8.90 15.98
CA ALA A 339 -25.97 7.71 16.68
C ALA A 339 -26.38 6.60 15.69
N GLU A 340 -27.10 6.95 14.62
CA GLU A 340 -27.48 5.97 13.61
C GLU A 340 -26.28 5.56 12.73
N SER A 341 -25.36 6.49 12.40
CA SER A 341 -24.10 6.14 11.73
C SER A 341 -23.25 5.17 12.55
N PHE A 342 -23.25 5.32 13.88
CA PHE A 342 -22.55 4.41 14.78
C PHE A 342 -23.12 2.98 14.69
N GLU A 343 -24.44 2.80 14.81
CA GLU A 343 -25.06 1.47 14.70
C GLU A 343 -24.83 0.85 13.32
N TYR A 344 -24.88 1.63 12.23
CA TYR A 344 -24.62 1.15 10.86
C TYR A 344 -23.15 0.79 10.56
N ILE A 345 -22.15 1.23 11.35
CA ILE A 345 -20.73 1.04 11.00
C ILE A 345 -19.90 0.37 12.10
N ALA A 346 -20.17 0.62 13.38
CA ALA A 346 -19.28 0.25 14.49
C ALA A 346 -19.12 -1.27 14.66
N ARG A 347 -20.22 -2.01 14.50
CA ARG A 347 -20.32 -3.46 14.82
C ARG A 347 -20.56 -4.36 13.60
N VAL A 348 -20.56 -3.79 12.40
CA VAL A 348 -20.76 -4.52 11.13
C VAL A 348 -19.51 -5.34 10.76
N ASP A 349 -19.73 -6.44 10.03
CA ASP A 349 -18.67 -7.31 9.51
C ASP A 349 -17.79 -6.55 8.49
N PRO A 350 -16.45 -6.52 8.63
CA PRO A 350 -15.58 -5.68 7.80
C PRO A 350 -15.75 -5.95 6.29
N GLU A 351 -15.89 -7.22 5.92
CA GLU A 351 -16.10 -7.69 4.56
C GLU A 351 -17.39 -7.11 3.91
N SER A 352 -18.42 -6.79 4.70
CA SER A 352 -19.61 -6.08 4.21
C SER A 352 -19.30 -4.61 3.88
N LEU A 353 -18.42 -3.98 4.66
CA LEU A 353 -18.01 -2.59 4.44
C LEU A 353 -17.00 -2.47 3.29
N HIS A 354 -16.22 -3.53 3.01
CA HIS A 354 -15.28 -3.61 1.88
C HIS A 354 -15.97 -3.58 0.51
N ALA A 355 -17.23 -4.00 0.42
CA ALA A 355 -18.01 -3.94 -0.82
C ALA A 355 -18.29 -2.49 -1.28
N GLY A 356 -18.35 -1.55 -0.32
CA GLY A 356 -18.77 -0.17 -0.52
C GLY A 356 -20.10 0.13 0.18
N LEU A 357 -20.44 1.41 0.27
CA LEU A 357 -21.61 1.91 1.00
C LEU A 357 -22.69 2.45 0.06
N PHE A 358 -23.96 2.15 0.36
CA PHE A 358 -25.13 2.80 -0.23
C PHE A 358 -25.85 3.62 0.86
N MET A 359 -26.17 4.89 0.57
CA MET A 359 -26.49 5.88 1.60
C MET A 359 -27.72 6.71 1.22
N GLU A 360 -28.73 6.71 2.08
CA GLU A 360 -29.98 7.47 1.94
C GLU A 360 -30.34 8.21 3.25
N PHE A 361 -30.91 9.41 3.13
CA PHE A 361 -31.47 10.12 4.28
C PHE A 361 -32.99 9.92 4.37
N LYS A 362 -33.49 9.66 5.58
CA LYS A 362 -34.92 9.40 5.80
C LYS A 362 -35.77 10.59 5.37
N ASN A 363 -36.76 10.31 4.53
CA ASN A 363 -37.70 11.29 3.93
C ASN A 363 -37.08 12.23 2.86
N GLU A 364 -35.93 11.89 2.29
CA GLU A 364 -35.36 12.56 1.11
C GLU A 364 -35.36 11.62 -0.11
N GLU A 365 -35.63 12.15 -1.31
CA GLU A 365 -35.61 11.37 -2.57
C GLU A 365 -34.19 11.23 -3.17
N ALA A 366 -33.18 11.85 -2.55
CA ALA A 366 -31.82 11.87 -3.05
C ALA A 366 -31.03 10.61 -2.64
N THR A 367 -30.38 9.97 -3.60
CA THR A 367 -29.62 8.72 -3.41
C THR A 367 -28.27 8.74 -4.15
N GLY A 368 -27.39 7.81 -3.80
CA GLY A 368 -26.15 7.54 -4.54
C GLY A 368 -24.92 8.37 -4.13
N PRO A 369 -23.85 8.40 -4.96
CA PRO A 369 -22.51 8.85 -4.53
C PRO A 369 -22.40 10.29 -4.01
N GLY A 370 -23.31 11.17 -4.40
CA GLY A 370 -23.39 12.54 -3.87
C GLY A 370 -23.87 12.61 -2.43
N VAL A 371 -24.81 11.74 -2.05
CA VAL A 371 -25.32 11.64 -0.68
C VAL A 371 -24.28 10.98 0.22
N LEU A 372 -23.59 9.96 -0.29
CA LEU A 372 -22.47 9.32 0.43
C LEU A 372 -21.33 10.33 0.75
N ARG A 373 -20.96 11.21 -0.19
CA ARG A 373 -19.97 12.28 0.05
C ARG A 373 -20.44 13.31 1.06
N GLU A 374 -21.72 13.67 1.06
CA GLU A 374 -22.30 14.52 2.11
C GLU A 374 -22.23 13.83 3.47
N TRP A 375 -22.67 12.57 3.57
CA TRP A 375 -22.65 11.80 4.82
C TRP A 375 -21.24 11.75 5.42
N PHE A 376 -20.21 11.39 4.63
CA PHE A 376 -18.82 11.38 5.09
C PHE A 376 -18.37 12.72 5.70
N LEU A 377 -18.74 13.83 5.06
CA LEU A 377 -18.41 15.17 5.55
C LEU A 377 -19.14 15.51 6.87
N LEU A 378 -20.43 15.20 6.96
CA LEU A 378 -21.27 15.51 8.13
C LEU A 378 -20.94 14.60 9.32
N VAL A 379 -20.73 13.30 9.11
CA VAL A 379 -20.40 12.35 10.18
C VAL A 379 -19.02 12.62 10.76
N CYS A 380 -18.04 13.02 9.94
CA CYS A 380 -16.74 13.47 10.44
C CYS A 380 -16.86 14.77 11.25
N GLN A 381 -17.66 15.74 10.79
CA GLN A 381 -17.94 16.96 11.58
C GLN A 381 -18.61 16.64 12.93
N ALA A 382 -19.43 15.59 13.01
CA ALA A 382 -20.01 15.13 14.27
C ALA A 382 -18.98 14.40 15.17
N ILE A 383 -18.20 13.46 14.63
CA ILE A 383 -17.15 12.71 15.37
C ILE A 383 -16.12 13.66 16.00
N PHE A 384 -15.68 14.67 15.24
CA PHE A 384 -14.68 15.64 15.68
C PHE A 384 -15.30 16.92 16.29
N ASN A 385 -16.61 16.94 16.60
CA ASN A 385 -17.20 18.02 17.38
C ASN A 385 -16.69 17.93 18.84
N PRO A 386 -16.05 18.99 19.40
CA PRO A 386 -15.59 18.99 20.79
C PRO A 386 -16.70 18.74 21.82
N GLU A 387 -17.97 19.02 21.50
CA GLU A 387 -19.12 18.76 22.37
C GLU A 387 -19.34 17.26 22.64
N ASN A 388 -18.91 16.38 21.73
CA ASN A 388 -18.98 14.92 21.90
C ASN A 388 -17.80 14.36 22.71
N ALA A 389 -16.86 15.20 23.15
CA ALA A 389 -15.74 14.87 24.04
C ALA A 389 -14.80 13.72 23.59
N LEU A 390 -14.91 13.19 22.36
CA LEU A 390 -14.00 12.17 21.81
C LEU A 390 -12.64 12.76 21.46
N PHE A 391 -12.61 13.89 20.75
CA PHE A 391 -11.39 14.53 20.24
C PHE A 391 -11.28 15.98 20.71
N LEU A 392 -10.05 16.46 20.87
CA LEU A 392 -9.73 17.86 21.17
C LEU A 392 -9.10 18.53 19.94
N PRO A 393 -9.51 19.76 19.59
CA PRO A 393 -8.87 20.54 18.54
C PRO A 393 -7.57 21.18 19.04
N CYS A 394 -6.56 21.27 18.17
CA CYS A 394 -5.31 21.97 18.48
C CYS A 394 -5.54 23.48 18.60
N ALA A 395 -4.70 24.15 19.41
CA ALA A 395 -4.95 25.53 19.83
C ALA A 395 -4.92 26.55 18.68
N TYR A 396 -4.04 26.34 17.70
CA TYR A 396 -3.82 27.25 16.58
C TYR A 396 -4.52 26.81 15.27
N ASP A 397 -4.68 25.51 15.02
CA ASP A 397 -5.44 24.98 13.90
C ASP A 397 -6.61 24.10 14.37
N ARG A 398 -7.82 24.66 14.33
CA ARG A 398 -9.06 23.99 14.75
C ARG A 398 -9.54 22.89 13.79
N ARG A 399 -8.84 22.65 12.67
CA ARG A 399 -9.06 21.48 11.80
C ARG A 399 -8.29 20.26 12.28
N ARG A 400 -7.31 20.45 13.17
CA ARG A 400 -6.36 19.44 13.62
C ARG A 400 -6.78 18.87 14.97
N PHE A 401 -6.84 17.56 15.10
CA PHE A 401 -7.43 16.88 16.25
C PHE A 401 -6.55 15.77 16.84
N PHE A 402 -6.63 15.60 18.17
CA PHE A 402 -6.05 14.48 18.91
C PHE A 402 -7.07 13.87 19.89
N PRO A 403 -6.92 12.59 20.30
CA PRO A 403 -7.83 11.94 21.24
C PRO A 403 -7.90 12.67 22.58
N ASN A 404 -9.11 12.82 23.13
CA ASN A 404 -9.31 13.39 24.46
C ASN A 404 -9.01 12.34 25.55
N PRO A 405 -8.07 12.57 26.49
CA PRO A 405 -7.86 11.70 27.64
C PRO A 405 -9.09 11.51 28.52
N ALA A 406 -9.98 12.52 28.57
CA ALA A 406 -11.21 12.52 29.36
C ALA A 406 -12.41 11.87 28.65
N SER A 407 -12.24 11.39 27.41
CA SER A 407 -13.27 10.63 26.66
C SER A 407 -13.82 9.43 27.45
N ARG A 408 -13.03 8.87 28.37
CA ARG A 408 -13.38 7.79 29.31
C ARG A 408 -14.65 8.00 30.14
N MET A 409 -15.19 9.22 30.17
CA MET A 409 -16.45 9.55 30.83
C MET A 409 -17.68 8.95 30.12
N ASP A 410 -17.60 8.65 28.83
CA ASP A 410 -18.61 7.85 28.13
C ASP A 410 -18.21 6.36 28.16
N PRO A 411 -19.04 5.45 28.70
CA PRO A 411 -18.80 4.01 28.65
C PRO A 411 -18.58 3.45 27.23
N LEU A 412 -19.12 4.09 26.19
CA LEU A 412 -18.98 3.66 24.79
C LEU A 412 -17.80 4.30 24.05
N HIS A 413 -17.01 5.16 24.68
CA HIS A 413 -15.99 5.95 23.98
C HIS A 413 -15.01 5.10 23.13
N LEU A 414 -14.56 3.95 23.63
CA LEU A 414 -13.67 3.04 22.87
C LEU A 414 -14.35 2.47 21.61
N GLU A 415 -15.64 2.15 21.68
CA GLU A 415 -16.40 1.75 20.48
C GLU A 415 -16.53 2.93 19.51
N TYR A 416 -16.75 4.15 20.00
CA TYR A 416 -16.73 5.37 19.17
C TYR A 416 -15.37 5.66 18.53
N PHE A 417 -14.24 5.35 19.18
CA PHE A 417 -12.92 5.44 18.55
C PHE A 417 -12.74 4.40 17.43
N SER A 418 -13.18 3.15 17.64
CA SER A 418 -13.19 2.12 16.58
C SER A 418 -14.07 2.52 15.39
N PHE A 419 -15.27 3.05 15.66
CA PHE A 419 -16.16 3.63 14.67
C PHE A 419 -15.50 4.79 13.91
N ALA A 420 -14.86 5.75 14.60
CA ALA A 420 -14.13 6.84 13.96
C ALA A 420 -12.97 6.35 13.08
N GLY A 421 -12.26 5.31 13.51
CA GLY A 421 -11.22 4.63 12.73
C GLY A 421 -11.79 4.04 11.43
N ARG A 422 -12.90 3.31 11.52
CA ARG A 422 -13.63 2.75 10.37
C ARG A 422 -14.09 3.85 9.41
N VAL A 423 -14.73 4.91 9.92
CA VAL A 423 -15.25 6.03 9.11
C VAL A 423 -14.13 6.74 8.34
N ILE A 424 -12.99 7.03 8.98
CA ILE A 424 -11.86 7.69 8.29
C ILE A 424 -11.23 6.76 7.24
N ALA A 425 -11.08 5.47 7.55
CA ALA A 425 -10.57 4.51 6.57
C ALA A 425 -11.53 4.34 5.37
N LEU A 426 -12.85 4.32 5.62
CA LEU A 426 -13.87 4.32 4.57
C LEU A 426 -13.85 5.61 3.73
N ALA A 427 -13.66 6.78 4.35
CA ALA A 427 -13.55 8.05 3.62
C ALA A 427 -12.34 8.04 2.68
N LEU A 428 -11.19 7.52 3.13
CA LEU A 428 -10.00 7.35 2.31
C LEU A 428 -10.22 6.33 1.17
N MET A 429 -10.84 5.18 1.46
CA MET A 429 -11.20 4.16 0.48
C MET A 429 -12.07 4.72 -0.65
N HIS A 430 -13.10 5.51 -0.31
CA HIS A 430 -13.96 6.23 -1.26
C HIS A 430 -13.35 7.54 -1.78
N LYS A 431 -12.09 7.86 -1.42
CA LYS A 431 -11.30 9.03 -1.86
C LYS A 431 -11.92 10.39 -1.53
N VAL A 432 -12.71 10.47 -0.45
CA VAL A 432 -13.46 11.67 -0.04
C VAL A 432 -12.65 12.54 0.92
N GLN A 433 -12.49 13.83 0.61
CA GLN A 433 -11.86 14.80 1.51
C GLN A 433 -12.89 15.29 2.55
N VAL A 434 -12.68 14.89 3.79
CA VAL A 434 -13.59 15.13 4.94
C VAL A 434 -13.30 16.43 5.70
N GLY A 435 -12.17 17.08 5.44
CA GLY A 435 -11.90 18.45 5.92
C GLY A 435 -11.38 18.55 7.37
N ILE A 436 -11.08 17.42 8.01
CA ILE A 436 -10.34 17.33 9.28
C ILE A 436 -8.93 16.80 9.02
N VAL A 437 -8.01 17.04 9.95
CA VAL A 437 -6.64 16.50 9.94
C VAL A 437 -6.24 16.02 11.34
N PHE A 438 -5.23 15.17 11.44
CA PHE A 438 -4.76 14.63 12.72
C PHE A 438 -3.62 15.46 13.29
N ASP A 439 -3.53 15.53 14.62
CA ASP A 439 -2.36 16.12 15.24
C ASP A 439 -1.11 15.27 15.01
N ARG A 440 0.06 15.93 14.98
CA ARG A 440 1.36 15.30 14.86
C ARG A 440 1.59 14.24 15.94
N VAL A 441 1.15 14.50 17.18
CA VAL A 441 1.18 13.54 18.29
C VAL A 441 0.36 12.30 17.96
N PHE A 442 -0.91 12.47 17.58
CA PHE A 442 -1.82 11.35 17.27
C PHE A 442 -1.33 10.53 16.08
N PHE A 443 -0.81 11.18 15.04
CA PHE A 443 -0.19 10.52 13.89
C PHE A 443 1.02 9.67 14.28
N LEU A 444 1.91 10.18 15.14
CA LEU A 444 3.06 9.43 15.64
C LEU A 444 2.62 8.20 16.46
N GLN A 445 1.58 8.30 17.28
CA GLN A 445 1.01 7.14 17.99
C GLN A 445 0.48 6.08 17.01
N LEU A 446 -0.24 6.47 15.97
CA LEU A 446 -0.78 5.55 14.95
C LEU A 446 0.33 4.88 14.12
N ALA A 447 1.42 5.60 13.83
CA ALA A 447 2.65 5.04 13.26
C ALA A 447 3.47 4.20 14.27
N GLY A 448 3.10 4.21 15.55
CA GLY A 448 3.82 3.58 16.65
C GLY A 448 5.26 4.05 16.75
N MET A 449 5.45 5.38 16.74
CA MET A 449 6.70 6.12 16.91
C MET A 449 6.68 6.90 18.24
N ASP A 450 7.86 7.16 18.81
CA ASP A 450 7.99 7.96 20.04
C ASP A 450 7.68 9.45 19.81
N ILE A 451 7.18 10.12 20.85
CA ILE A 451 6.79 11.55 20.83
C ILE A 451 7.82 12.37 21.60
N SER A 452 8.38 13.40 20.96
CA SER A 452 9.33 14.34 21.56
C SER A 452 8.67 15.64 22.02
N LEU A 453 9.43 16.49 22.72
CA LEU A 453 8.96 17.82 23.15
C LEU A 453 8.56 18.72 21.97
N GLU A 454 9.25 18.64 20.85
CA GLU A 454 8.95 19.52 19.71
C GLU A 454 7.70 19.07 18.93
N ASP A 455 7.26 17.81 19.11
CA ASP A 455 6.04 17.29 18.47
C ASP A 455 4.76 17.75 19.18
N ILE A 456 4.80 17.98 20.50
CA ILE A 456 3.62 18.41 21.29
C ILE A 456 3.30 19.91 21.17
N ARG A 457 4.10 20.67 20.41
CA ARG A 457 4.08 22.14 20.35
C ARG A 457 2.70 22.71 20.00
N GLU A 458 2.02 22.10 19.02
CA GLU A 458 0.72 22.57 18.51
C GLU A 458 -0.48 21.98 19.29
N ALA A 459 -0.30 20.79 19.86
CA ALA A 459 -1.31 20.09 20.66
C ALA A 459 -1.53 20.73 22.03
N ASP A 460 -0.46 21.05 22.76
CA ASP A 460 -0.50 21.74 24.05
C ASP A 460 0.65 22.76 24.15
N PRO A 461 0.49 23.97 23.55
CA PRO A 461 1.52 25.02 23.58
C PRO A 461 1.90 25.47 25.01
N CYS A 462 0.98 25.31 25.96
CA CYS A 462 1.19 25.66 27.37
C CYS A 462 2.12 24.65 28.04
N LEU A 463 1.88 23.35 27.84
CA LEU A 463 2.77 22.29 28.31
C LEU A 463 4.14 22.35 27.61
N TYR A 464 4.18 22.53 26.29
CA TYR A 464 5.44 22.75 25.54
C TYR A 464 6.25 23.91 26.12
N SER A 465 5.64 25.08 26.33
CA SER A 465 6.32 26.24 26.95
C SER A 465 6.83 25.95 28.37
N SER A 466 6.07 25.18 29.14
CA SER A 466 6.42 24.84 30.53
C SER A 466 7.58 23.84 30.60
N CYS A 467 7.51 22.76 29.82
CA CYS A 467 8.60 21.80 29.68
C CYS A 467 9.89 22.46 29.16
N LYS A 468 9.79 23.33 28.16
CA LYS A 468 10.95 24.05 27.60
C LYS A 468 11.63 24.94 28.64
N LYS A 469 10.85 25.70 29.43
CA LYS A 469 11.38 26.49 30.56
C LYS A 469 12.10 25.63 31.60
N ILE A 470 11.63 24.42 31.88
CA ILE A 470 12.29 23.49 32.82
C ILE A 470 13.64 23.01 32.27
N LEU A 471 13.71 22.66 30.98
CA LEU A 471 14.96 22.25 30.32
C LEU A 471 15.97 23.39 30.14
N GLU A 472 15.49 24.61 29.91
CA GLU A 472 16.32 25.82 29.72
C GLU A 472 16.67 26.54 31.03
N MET A 473 16.12 26.10 32.17
CA MET A 473 16.33 26.73 33.48
C MET A 473 17.80 26.69 33.93
N ASP A 474 18.20 27.67 34.75
CA ASP A 474 19.49 27.63 35.44
C ASP A 474 19.61 26.41 36.37
N ALA A 475 20.82 25.87 36.47
CA ALA A 475 21.12 24.66 37.22
C ALA A 475 21.11 24.88 38.74
N GLU A 476 21.63 26.00 39.24
CA GLU A 476 21.62 26.30 40.68
C GLU A 476 20.20 26.60 41.17
N PHE A 477 19.40 27.29 40.34
CA PHE A 477 18.00 27.54 40.65
C PHE A 477 17.16 26.25 40.73
N ILE A 478 17.25 25.35 39.74
CA ILE A 478 16.45 24.12 39.76
C ILE A 478 16.94 23.13 40.84
N ASP A 479 18.26 23.07 41.11
CA ASP A 479 18.82 22.20 42.16
C ASP A 479 18.51 22.72 43.59
N SER A 480 17.97 23.93 43.72
CA SER A 480 17.49 24.50 45.00
C SER A 480 16.06 24.07 45.40
N ASP A 481 15.37 23.28 44.56
CA ASP A 481 13.96 22.87 44.71
C ASP A 481 12.96 24.06 44.82
N ALA A 482 13.34 25.24 44.31
CA ALA A 482 12.49 26.44 44.32
C ALA A 482 11.17 26.31 43.53
N LEU A 483 11.00 25.23 42.76
CA LEU A 483 9.76 24.90 42.05
C LEU A 483 8.88 23.84 42.76
N GLY A 484 9.41 23.10 43.73
CA GLY A 484 8.69 22.00 44.39
C GLY A 484 8.26 20.86 43.45
N LEU A 485 8.97 20.66 42.33
CA LEU A 485 8.61 19.67 41.32
C LEU A 485 9.11 18.28 41.70
N THR A 486 8.21 17.30 41.65
CA THR A 486 8.53 15.87 41.78
C THR A 486 8.06 15.09 40.54
N PHE A 487 8.39 13.81 40.41
CA PHE A 487 8.03 12.99 39.25
C PHE A 487 6.56 12.55 39.28
N VAL A 488 5.66 13.53 39.23
CA VAL A 488 4.20 13.39 39.28
C VAL A 488 3.51 14.32 38.29
N ARG A 489 2.25 14.03 37.97
CA ARG A 489 1.34 14.94 37.27
C ARG A 489 0.04 15.07 38.06
N GLU A 490 -0.43 16.30 38.23
CA GLU A 490 -1.81 16.55 38.68
C GLU A 490 -2.80 16.33 37.52
N VAL A 491 -3.90 15.62 37.82
CA VAL A 491 -4.97 15.36 36.87
C VAL A 491 -6.29 15.78 37.50
N GLU A 492 -6.98 16.74 36.86
CA GLU A 492 -8.32 17.16 37.29
C GLU A 492 -9.37 16.40 36.47
N GLU A 493 -10.01 15.41 37.09
CA GLU A 493 -11.08 14.60 36.51
C GLU A 493 -12.38 14.86 37.29
N LEU A 494 -13.42 15.35 36.62
CA LEU A 494 -14.70 15.75 37.24
C LEU A 494 -14.57 16.79 38.37
N GLY A 495 -13.56 17.65 38.33
CA GLY A 495 -13.24 18.62 39.40
C GLY A 495 -12.56 17.99 40.63
N SER A 496 -12.27 16.69 40.62
CA SER A 496 -11.41 16.03 41.59
C SER A 496 -9.97 16.07 41.10
N ARG A 497 -9.04 16.56 41.94
CA ARG A 497 -7.60 16.53 41.64
C ARG A 497 -6.96 15.25 42.18
N THR A 498 -6.37 14.49 41.28
CA THR A 498 -5.60 13.27 41.57
C THR A 498 -4.13 13.49 41.19
N VAL A 499 -3.22 12.73 41.81
CA VAL A 499 -1.77 12.84 41.57
C VAL A 499 -1.24 11.50 41.07
N VAL A 500 -0.94 11.45 39.77
CA VAL A 500 -0.36 10.29 39.08
C VAL A 500 1.16 10.34 39.22
N GLU A 501 1.80 9.22 39.56
CA GLU A 501 3.25 9.09 39.58
C GLU A 501 3.77 8.71 38.19
N LEU A 502 4.70 9.52 37.65
CA LEU A 502 5.27 9.34 36.30
C LEU A 502 6.25 8.15 36.24
N CYS A 503 6.79 7.76 37.39
CA CYS A 503 7.61 6.58 37.62
C CYS A 503 7.43 6.08 39.06
N ALA A 504 7.84 4.83 39.35
CA ALA A 504 7.60 4.22 40.66
C ALA A 504 8.32 4.97 41.80
N GLY A 505 7.55 5.51 42.76
CA GLY A 505 8.07 6.34 43.84
C GLY A 505 8.27 7.81 43.46
N GLY A 506 7.71 8.26 42.34
CA GLY A 506 7.94 9.58 41.75
C GLY A 506 7.66 10.76 42.68
N LYS A 507 6.72 10.61 43.63
CA LYS A 507 6.44 11.58 44.71
C LYS A 507 7.66 11.91 45.58
N SER A 508 8.65 11.02 45.64
CA SER A 508 9.88 11.18 46.44
C SER A 508 11.09 11.60 45.61
N ILE A 509 10.93 11.80 44.30
CA ILE A 509 12.01 12.15 43.37
C ILE A 509 11.84 13.61 42.98
N VAL A 510 12.67 14.49 43.54
CA VAL A 510 12.72 15.92 43.19
C VAL A 510 13.35 16.11 41.80
N VAL A 511 12.77 17.02 41.01
CA VAL A 511 13.28 17.40 39.69
C VAL A 511 14.46 18.37 39.85
N ASN A 512 15.57 18.06 39.18
CA ASN A 512 16.85 18.76 39.29
C ASN A 512 17.57 18.78 37.91
N SER A 513 18.68 19.50 37.84
CA SER A 513 19.51 19.72 36.65
C SER A 513 19.91 18.45 35.91
N ARG A 514 20.02 17.32 36.62
CA ARG A 514 20.47 16.01 36.09
C ARG A 514 19.33 15.12 35.61
N ASN A 515 18.13 15.23 36.18
CA ASN A 515 16.99 14.36 35.85
C ASN A 515 15.83 15.07 35.11
N ARG A 516 15.87 16.40 34.98
CA ARG A 516 14.83 17.20 34.31
C ARG A 516 14.46 16.76 32.89
N GLN A 517 15.40 16.22 32.12
CA GLN A 517 15.10 15.66 30.80
C GLN A 517 14.19 14.45 30.90
N GLU A 518 14.46 13.53 31.83
CA GLU A 518 13.63 12.35 32.04
C GLU A 518 12.26 12.71 32.63
N TYR A 519 12.19 13.71 33.52
CA TYR A 519 10.91 14.27 33.98
C TYR A 519 10.05 14.76 32.81
N VAL A 520 10.62 15.56 31.90
CA VAL A 520 9.90 16.06 30.72
C VAL A 520 9.50 14.93 29.76
N ASN A 521 10.40 13.97 29.50
CA ASN A 521 10.11 12.80 28.67
C ASN A 521 8.92 12.00 29.22
N LEU A 522 8.92 11.69 30.52
CA LEU A 522 7.87 10.94 31.18
C LEU A 522 6.55 11.72 31.25
N LEU A 523 6.60 13.03 31.47
CA LEU A 523 5.42 13.90 31.50
C LEU A 523 4.74 13.98 30.12
N ILE A 524 5.51 14.04 29.03
CA ILE A 524 5.03 13.95 27.66
C ILE A 524 4.38 12.58 27.42
N ARG A 525 5.11 11.50 27.71
CA ARG A 525 4.62 10.12 27.49
C ARG A 525 3.34 9.84 28.28
N ASP A 526 3.25 10.26 29.53
CA ASP A 526 2.06 10.05 30.34
C ASP A 526 0.85 10.84 29.81
N ARG A 527 1.04 12.13 29.48
CA ARG A 527 -0.01 13.02 28.95
C ARG A 527 -0.54 12.59 27.59
N PHE A 528 0.34 12.17 26.69
CA PHE A 528 0.03 12.01 25.26
C PHE A 528 0.09 10.57 24.73
N SER A 529 0.74 9.64 25.44
CA SER A 529 0.81 8.23 25.04
C SER A 529 0.01 7.34 25.98
N THR A 530 0.27 7.41 27.29
CA THR A 530 -0.36 6.54 28.30
C THR A 530 -1.81 6.95 28.60
N SER A 531 -2.11 8.25 28.66
CA SER A 531 -3.47 8.72 28.94
C SER A 531 -4.47 8.57 27.76
N THR A 532 -3.99 8.11 26.59
CA THR A 532 -4.78 7.97 25.34
C THR A 532 -4.58 6.63 24.62
N SER A 533 -3.83 5.67 25.20
CA SER A 533 -3.42 4.46 24.48
C SER A 533 -4.60 3.60 24.03
N GLU A 534 -5.58 3.37 24.90
CA GLU A 534 -6.75 2.55 24.56
C GLU A 534 -7.59 3.20 23.44
N GLN A 535 -7.75 4.52 23.48
CA GLN A 535 -8.42 5.30 22.44
C GLN A 535 -7.73 5.15 21.08
N VAL A 536 -6.40 5.25 21.06
CA VAL A 536 -5.61 5.09 19.83
C VAL A 536 -5.61 3.65 19.34
N ASP A 537 -5.49 2.67 20.23
CA ASP A 537 -5.51 1.25 19.87
C ASP A 537 -6.88 0.84 19.28
N TYR A 538 -7.98 1.32 19.84
CA TYR A 538 -9.32 1.10 19.28
C TYR A 538 -9.51 1.82 17.95
N PHE A 539 -9.04 3.06 17.80
CA PHE A 539 -9.05 3.77 16.51
C PHE A 539 -8.22 3.03 15.44
N SER A 540 -7.02 2.57 15.81
CA SER A 540 -6.09 1.87 14.92
C SER A 540 -6.67 0.54 14.45
N GLN A 541 -7.29 -0.24 15.36
CA GLN A 541 -8.06 -1.44 15.01
C GLN A 541 -9.25 -1.09 14.10
N GLY A 542 -10.03 -0.07 14.46
CA GLY A 542 -11.13 0.48 13.66
C GLY A 542 -10.73 0.73 12.21
N PHE A 543 -9.64 1.48 12.01
CA PHE A 543 -9.04 1.77 10.71
C PHE A 543 -8.57 0.49 10.01
N GLY A 544 -7.87 -0.40 10.74
CA GLY A 544 -7.34 -1.66 10.22
C GLY A 544 -8.39 -2.62 9.68
N HIS A 545 -9.64 -2.60 10.20
CA HIS A 545 -10.74 -3.41 9.66
C HIS A 545 -11.03 -3.13 8.18
N ILE A 546 -10.82 -1.90 7.70
CA ILE A 546 -11.20 -1.47 6.35
C ILE A 546 -10.05 -1.70 5.33
N LEU A 547 -8.88 -2.15 5.78
CA LEU A 547 -7.77 -2.55 4.91
C LEU A 547 -7.97 -4.00 4.44
N SER A 548 -7.43 -4.33 3.26
CA SER A 548 -7.39 -5.71 2.70
C SER A 548 -6.69 -6.72 3.62
N ASN A 549 -5.91 -6.23 4.60
CA ASN A 549 -5.34 -7.01 5.69
C ASN A 549 -5.06 -6.05 6.85
N SER A 550 -5.72 -6.25 7.99
CA SER A 550 -5.62 -5.33 9.15
C SER A 550 -4.19 -5.16 9.67
N ARG A 551 -3.31 -6.14 9.48
CA ARG A 551 -1.88 -6.04 9.85
C ARG A 551 -1.15 -4.91 9.11
N LEU A 552 -1.68 -4.43 8.00
CA LEU A 552 -1.16 -3.27 7.25
C LEU A 552 -1.42 -1.94 7.97
N GLN A 553 -2.27 -1.86 9.00
CA GLN A 553 -2.64 -0.59 9.66
C GLN A 553 -1.41 0.20 10.15
N LYS A 554 -0.43 -0.47 10.78
CA LYS A 554 0.81 0.18 11.22
C LYS A 554 1.71 0.56 10.05
N ILE A 555 1.78 -0.29 9.01
CA ILE A 555 2.57 -0.02 7.79
C ILE A 555 2.01 1.21 7.08
N PHE A 556 0.68 1.35 6.98
CA PHE A 556 0.00 2.51 6.38
C PHE A 556 0.49 3.84 6.99
N PHE A 557 0.37 4.01 8.31
CA PHE A 557 0.81 5.24 8.98
C PHE A 557 2.33 5.41 8.97
N GLN A 558 3.10 4.32 9.10
CA GLN A 558 4.56 4.37 8.99
C GLN A 558 5.04 4.76 7.58
N SER A 559 4.26 4.51 6.54
CA SER A 559 4.60 4.81 5.14
C SER A 559 4.43 6.28 4.75
N LEU A 560 3.63 7.04 5.48
CA LEU A 560 3.26 8.42 5.15
C LEU A 560 4.07 9.46 5.95
N GLU A 561 4.22 10.66 5.40
CA GLU A 561 4.50 11.87 6.18
C GLU A 561 3.17 12.46 6.70
N LEU A 562 3.18 13.28 7.77
CA LEU A 562 1.93 13.86 8.32
C LEU A 562 1.21 14.67 7.24
N GLU A 563 1.99 15.41 6.47
CA GLU A 563 1.60 16.24 5.35
C GLU A 563 1.00 15.44 4.19
N ASP A 564 1.30 14.13 4.07
CA ASP A 564 0.63 13.25 3.11
C ASP A 564 -0.78 12.89 3.58
N LEU A 565 -0.93 12.53 4.87
CA LEU A 565 -2.24 12.19 5.43
C LEU A 565 -3.16 13.41 5.47
N ASP A 566 -2.63 14.58 5.83
CA ASP A 566 -3.34 15.87 5.75
C ASP A 566 -3.85 16.12 4.33
N ARG A 567 -3.03 15.91 3.31
CA ARG A 567 -3.42 16.03 1.88
C ARG A 567 -4.45 14.98 1.45
N MET A 568 -4.48 13.80 2.06
CA MET A 568 -5.46 12.76 1.75
C MET A 568 -6.83 13.06 2.40
N LEU A 569 -6.85 13.58 3.64
CA LEU A 569 -8.07 13.86 4.41
C LEU A 569 -8.67 15.25 4.15
N TYR A 570 -7.83 16.28 4.00
CA TYR A 570 -8.25 17.66 3.75
C TYR A 570 -8.13 18.07 2.28
N GLY A 571 -7.20 17.49 1.52
CA GLY A 571 -6.96 17.89 0.13
C GLY A 571 -6.08 19.14 0.00
N SER A 572 -6.43 20.01 -0.95
CA SER A 572 -5.68 21.23 -1.24
C SER A 572 -5.98 22.36 -0.24
N GLU A 573 -4.94 22.93 0.36
CA GLU A 573 -5.04 24.16 1.15
C GLU A 573 -5.13 25.43 0.28
N SER A 574 -4.85 25.32 -1.02
CA SER A 574 -4.94 26.44 -1.96
C SER A 574 -6.37 26.97 -2.08
N PRO A 575 -6.58 28.30 -2.14
CA PRO A 575 -7.88 28.87 -2.47
C PRO A 575 -8.39 28.37 -3.83
N ILE A 576 -9.70 28.09 -3.93
CA ILE A 576 -10.33 27.58 -5.16
C ILE A 576 -10.08 28.57 -6.33
N CYS A 577 -9.30 28.11 -7.30
CA CYS A 577 -9.00 28.83 -8.53
C CYS A 577 -10.21 28.79 -9.47
N VAL A 578 -10.80 29.96 -9.72
CA VAL A 578 -12.04 30.06 -10.52
C VAL A 578 -11.77 29.79 -12.01
N ASP A 579 -10.58 30.12 -12.52
CA ASP A 579 -10.26 29.87 -13.92
C ASP A 579 -9.87 28.39 -14.17
N ASP A 580 -9.34 27.66 -13.17
CA ASP A 580 -9.19 26.19 -13.21
C ASP A 580 -10.57 25.48 -13.13
N TRP A 581 -11.46 25.99 -12.27
CA TRP A 581 -12.86 25.54 -12.19
C TRP A 581 -13.55 25.69 -13.56
N LYS A 582 -13.40 26.87 -14.19
CA LYS A 582 -13.96 27.16 -15.51
C LYS A 582 -13.36 26.28 -16.60
N ALA A 583 -12.05 26.03 -16.58
CA ALA A 583 -11.37 25.17 -17.57
C ALA A 583 -11.85 23.71 -17.53
N HIS A 584 -12.35 23.24 -16.38
CA HIS A 584 -12.88 21.89 -16.19
C HIS A 584 -14.42 21.81 -16.25
N THR A 585 -15.10 22.88 -16.69
CA THR A 585 -16.57 22.96 -16.81
C THR A 585 -17.05 22.94 -18.26
N GLU A 586 -18.00 22.05 -18.56
CA GLU A 586 -18.75 21.97 -19.81
C GLU A 586 -20.15 22.59 -19.70
N TYR A 587 -20.73 22.98 -20.84
CA TYR A 587 -21.99 23.72 -20.91
C TYR A 587 -23.00 22.99 -21.80
N ASN A 588 -24.21 22.74 -21.29
CA ASN A 588 -25.27 22.01 -21.99
C ASN A 588 -26.51 22.89 -22.13
N GLY A 589 -26.89 23.23 -23.36
CA GLY A 589 -27.98 24.16 -23.66
C GLY A 589 -27.63 25.64 -23.49
N TYR A 590 -26.51 25.95 -22.83
CA TYR A 590 -25.80 27.23 -22.90
C TYR A 590 -24.56 27.12 -23.80
N LYS A 591 -24.08 28.27 -24.27
CA LYS A 591 -22.73 28.47 -24.83
C LYS A 591 -21.90 29.32 -23.88
N GLU A 592 -20.58 29.21 -23.95
CA GLU A 592 -19.67 30.07 -23.17
C GLU A 592 -19.87 31.58 -23.47
N SER A 593 -20.33 31.90 -24.69
CA SER A 593 -20.68 33.27 -25.10
C SER A 593 -21.99 33.81 -24.51
N ASP A 594 -22.80 32.99 -23.85
CA ASP A 594 -24.12 33.41 -23.38
C ASP A 594 -23.98 34.28 -22.13
N PRO A 595 -24.76 35.38 -21.97
CA PRO A 595 -24.61 36.32 -20.87
C PRO A 595 -24.63 35.66 -19.48
N GLN A 596 -25.49 34.65 -19.28
CA GLN A 596 -25.59 33.93 -18.01
C GLN A 596 -24.32 33.16 -17.65
N ILE A 597 -23.55 32.64 -18.62
CA ILE A 597 -22.28 31.95 -18.34
C ILE A 597 -21.19 32.95 -17.97
N THR A 598 -21.13 34.09 -18.67
CA THR A 598 -20.24 35.21 -18.31
C THR A 598 -20.54 35.71 -16.90
N TRP A 599 -21.81 36.02 -16.60
CA TRP A 599 -22.26 36.49 -15.29
C TRP A 599 -21.98 35.49 -14.18
N PHE A 600 -22.22 34.18 -14.40
CA PHE A 600 -21.92 33.14 -13.42
C PHE A 600 -20.46 33.21 -12.98
N TRP A 601 -19.51 33.20 -13.93
CA TRP A 601 -18.09 33.22 -13.61
C TRP A 601 -17.61 34.57 -13.04
N GLU A 602 -18.22 35.69 -13.43
CA GLU A 602 -17.99 36.99 -12.78
C GLU A 602 -18.41 36.97 -11.31
N ILE A 603 -19.63 36.50 -11.01
CA ILE A 603 -20.14 36.38 -9.63
C ILE A 603 -19.27 35.42 -8.81
N VAL A 604 -18.84 34.29 -9.36
CA VAL A 604 -17.98 33.31 -8.66
C VAL A 604 -16.56 33.86 -8.40
N ARG A 605 -16.02 34.75 -9.25
CA ARG A 605 -14.78 35.48 -8.94
C ARG A 605 -14.98 36.47 -7.78
N GLU A 606 -16.13 37.12 -7.70
CA GLU A 606 -16.46 38.05 -6.61
C GLU A 606 -16.83 37.37 -5.28
N MET A 607 -17.25 36.09 -5.30
CA MET A 607 -17.52 35.31 -4.10
C MET A 607 -16.29 35.16 -3.20
N SER A 608 -16.53 35.20 -1.88
CA SER A 608 -15.51 34.89 -0.87
C SER A 608 -15.03 33.43 -0.96
N ALA A 609 -13.87 33.14 -0.36
CA ALA A 609 -13.30 31.79 -0.36
C ALA A 609 -14.28 30.73 0.18
N ASP A 610 -15.05 31.06 1.22
CA ASP A 610 -16.02 30.13 1.78
C ASP A 610 -17.32 30.06 0.96
N GLN A 611 -17.81 31.17 0.37
CA GLN A 611 -18.93 31.11 -0.59
C GLN A 611 -18.60 30.21 -1.78
N ARG A 612 -17.36 30.23 -2.30
CA ARG A 612 -16.90 29.30 -3.34
C ARG A 612 -16.94 27.84 -2.88
N LYS A 613 -16.52 27.54 -1.64
CA LYS A 613 -16.64 26.19 -1.06
C LYS A 613 -18.10 25.74 -0.90
N GLN A 614 -18.99 26.64 -0.45
CA GLN A 614 -20.42 26.32 -0.32
C GLN A 614 -21.05 26.06 -1.70
N LEU A 615 -20.72 26.86 -2.74
CA LEU A 615 -21.20 26.63 -4.11
C LEU A 615 -20.66 25.33 -4.71
N LEU A 616 -19.36 25.02 -4.47
CA LEU A 616 -18.76 23.77 -4.92
C LEU A 616 -19.46 22.57 -4.26
N PHE A 617 -19.69 22.63 -2.94
CA PHE A 617 -20.40 21.59 -2.22
C PHE A 617 -21.85 21.44 -2.71
N PHE A 618 -22.58 22.53 -2.92
CA PHE A 618 -23.94 22.48 -3.50
C PHE A 618 -23.95 21.79 -4.87
N TRP A 619 -22.95 22.03 -5.72
CA TRP A 619 -22.85 21.45 -7.07
C TRP A 619 -22.40 19.97 -7.04
N THR A 620 -21.56 19.55 -6.09
CA THR A 620 -20.81 18.27 -6.19
C THR A 620 -20.84 17.36 -4.96
N SER A 621 -21.32 17.84 -3.81
CA SER A 621 -21.03 17.31 -2.46
C SER A 621 -19.53 17.26 -2.08
N VAL A 622 -18.66 17.96 -2.82
CA VAL A 622 -17.23 18.11 -2.49
C VAL A 622 -17.00 19.50 -1.88
N LYS A 623 -16.48 19.57 -0.65
CA LYS A 623 -16.18 20.86 0.03
C LYS A 623 -14.71 21.26 -0.06
N TYR A 624 -13.83 20.29 -0.27
CA TYR A 624 -12.38 20.46 -0.40
C TYR A 624 -11.90 19.66 -1.60
N LEU A 625 -11.07 20.26 -2.45
CA LEU A 625 -10.58 19.62 -3.69
C LEU A 625 -9.37 18.72 -3.40
N PRO A 626 -9.13 17.67 -4.21
CA PRO A 626 -7.83 17.00 -4.28
C PRO A 626 -6.68 18.01 -4.47
N VAL A 627 -5.47 17.64 -4.04
CA VAL A 627 -4.26 18.48 -4.17
C VAL A 627 -4.03 18.93 -5.61
N GLU A 628 -4.36 18.05 -6.56
CA GLU A 628 -4.19 18.22 -8.00
C GLU A 628 -5.19 19.17 -8.67
N GLY A 629 -6.21 19.65 -7.95
CA GLY A 629 -7.26 20.54 -8.48
C GLY A 629 -8.39 19.80 -9.20
N PHE A 630 -9.13 20.53 -10.05
CA PHE A 630 -10.38 20.04 -10.64
C PHE A 630 -10.20 18.83 -11.59
N ARG A 631 -9.02 18.69 -12.20
CA ARG A 631 -8.66 17.55 -13.08
C ARG A 631 -8.71 16.16 -12.43
N CYS A 632 -8.69 16.08 -11.10
CA CYS A 632 -8.73 14.82 -10.35
C CYS A 632 -10.09 14.55 -9.68
N LEU A 633 -11.14 15.29 -10.04
CA LEU A 633 -12.51 14.91 -9.74
C LEU A 633 -12.94 13.72 -10.61
N ALA A 634 -13.81 12.86 -10.08
CA ALA A 634 -14.28 11.63 -10.74
C ALA A 634 -15.10 11.84 -12.04
N SER A 635 -15.45 13.09 -12.39
CA SER A 635 -16.10 13.47 -13.64
C SER A 635 -15.82 14.95 -13.92
N ARG A 636 -16.09 15.40 -15.15
CA ARG A 636 -16.12 16.83 -15.48
C ARG A 636 -17.31 17.52 -14.81
N LEU A 637 -17.22 18.85 -14.72
CA LEU A 637 -18.28 19.69 -14.18
C LEU A 637 -19.21 20.14 -15.29
N TYR A 638 -20.52 20.19 -14.99
CA TYR A 638 -21.54 20.48 -15.98
C TYR A 638 -22.48 21.61 -15.55
N ILE A 639 -22.66 22.61 -16.42
CA ILE A 639 -23.68 23.65 -16.28
C ILE A 639 -24.79 23.42 -17.33
N TYR A 640 -25.99 23.09 -16.86
CA TYR A 640 -27.16 22.81 -17.69
C TYR A 640 -28.15 23.99 -17.68
N LYS A 641 -28.66 24.32 -18.86
CA LYS A 641 -29.80 25.23 -19.03
C LYS A 641 -31.11 24.50 -18.76
N THR A 642 -31.91 24.99 -17.82
CA THR A 642 -33.29 24.51 -17.64
C THR A 642 -34.28 25.34 -18.46
N SER A 643 -35.45 24.75 -18.72
CA SER A 643 -36.62 25.40 -19.32
C SER A 643 -37.60 25.93 -18.26
N GLU A 644 -37.15 26.06 -17.01
CA GLU A 644 -37.96 26.47 -15.87
C GLU A 644 -38.16 27.99 -15.83
N PRO A 645 -39.16 28.49 -15.09
CA PRO A 645 -39.34 29.92 -14.86
C PRO A 645 -38.10 30.59 -14.25
N CYS A 646 -37.78 31.81 -14.68
CA CYS A 646 -36.56 32.52 -14.28
C CYS A 646 -36.52 32.98 -12.81
N ASP A 647 -37.57 32.72 -12.03
CA ASP A 647 -37.68 32.91 -10.59
C ASP A 647 -37.39 31.63 -9.78
N TYR A 648 -37.02 30.52 -10.42
CA TYR A 648 -36.52 29.32 -9.74
C TYR A 648 -35.08 29.52 -9.24
N LEU A 649 -34.71 28.81 -8.16
CA LEU A 649 -33.31 28.68 -7.73
C LEU A 649 -32.54 27.73 -8.67
N PRO A 650 -31.20 27.79 -8.69
CA PRO A 650 -30.41 26.73 -9.30
C PRO A 650 -30.66 25.42 -8.54
N SER A 651 -30.72 24.31 -9.27
CA SER A 651 -30.77 22.96 -8.72
C SER A 651 -29.47 22.22 -9.04
N SER A 652 -29.16 21.15 -8.30
CA SER A 652 -27.95 20.35 -8.54
C SER A 652 -28.25 18.85 -8.54
N HIS A 653 -27.39 18.11 -9.22
CA HIS A 653 -27.37 16.64 -9.19
C HIS A 653 -25.93 16.25 -8.90
N THR A 654 -25.60 16.23 -7.61
CA THR A 654 -24.23 16.08 -7.10
C THR A 654 -23.57 14.77 -7.52
N CYS A 655 -24.36 13.70 -7.71
CA CYS A 655 -23.92 12.42 -8.27
C CYS A 655 -23.32 12.53 -9.69
N PHE A 656 -23.71 13.55 -10.46
CA PHE A 656 -23.25 13.77 -11.85
C PHE A 656 -22.44 15.08 -12.03
N TYR A 657 -22.05 15.73 -10.93
CA TYR A 657 -21.38 17.05 -10.94
C TYR A 657 -22.08 18.08 -11.85
N ARG A 658 -23.42 18.10 -11.80
CA ARG A 658 -24.28 18.96 -12.61
C ARG A 658 -24.96 20.03 -11.77
N ILE A 659 -24.85 21.28 -12.18
CA ILE A 659 -25.71 22.39 -11.72
C ILE A 659 -26.62 22.81 -12.88
N CYS A 660 -27.86 23.13 -12.55
CA CYS A 660 -28.95 23.43 -13.46
C CYS A 660 -29.49 24.82 -13.11
N PHE A 661 -29.66 25.73 -14.09
CA PHE A 661 -30.36 26.99 -13.85
C PHE A 661 -31.08 27.57 -15.08
N PRO A 662 -32.22 28.27 -14.88
CA PRO A 662 -32.95 28.94 -15.95
C PRO A 662 -32.19 30.19 -16.46
N PRO A 663 -32.53 30.71 -17.65
CA PRO A 663 -31.88 31.87 -18.23
C PRO A 663 -32.30 33.17 -17.51
N TYR A 664 -31.68 33.44 -16.35
CA TYR A 664 -31.93 34.63 -15.54
C TYR A 664 -31.87 35.94 -16.36
N PRO A 665 -32.73 36.94 -16.10
CA PRO A 665 -32.83 38.14 -16.92
C PRO A 665 -31.71 39.16 -16.67
N SER A 666 -30.95 39.04 -15.58
CA SER A 666 -29.81 39.92 -15.27
C SER A 666 -28.80 39.26 -14.34
N MET A 667 -27.56 39.77 -14.37
CA MET A 667 -26.50 39.42 -13.41
C MET A 667 -26.94 39.66 -11.96
N GLY A 668 -27.73 40.71 -11.69
CA GLY A 668 -28.22 41.03 -10.34
C GLY A 668 -29.17 39.98 -9.78
N GLU A 669 -30.09 39.48 -10.60
CA GLU A 669 -30.98 38.39 -10.20
C GLU A 669 -30.21 37.07 -10.06
N MET A 670 -29.32 36.74 -11.02
CA MET A 670 -28.46 35.56 -10.91
C MET A 670 -27.62 35.56 -9.62
N ARG A 671 -27.02 36.70 -9.28
CA ARG A 671 -26.26 36.90 -8.04
C ARG A 671 -27.11 36.70 -6.79
N LYS A 672 -28.33 37.24 -6.78
CA LYS A 672 -29.30 37.03 -5.69
C LYS A 672 -29.62 35.54 -5.51
N ARG A 673 -29.80 34.79 -6.60
CA ARG A 673 -30.11 33.35 -6.58
C ARG A 673 -28.92 32.50 -6.12
N LEU A 674 -27.72 32.78 -6.63
CA LEU A 674 -26.47 32.15 -6.16
C LEU A 674 -26.16 32.47 -4.69
N ASN A 675 -26.51 33.67 -4.22
CA ASN A 675 -26.40 34.06 -2.81
C ASN A 675 -27.41 33.34 -1.89
N VAL A 676 -28.47 32.71 -2.40
CA VAL A 676 -29.40 31.89 -1.59
C VAL A 676 -28.80 30.50 -1.37
N ILE A 677 -28.43 29.80 -2.45
CA ILE A 677 -27.89 28.42 -2.38
C ILE A 677 -26.51 28.32 -1.70
N THR A 678 -25.83 29.44 -1.45
CA THR A 678 -24.55 29.50 -0.72
C THR A 678 -24.72 29.79 0.78
N GLN A 679 -25.95 29.88 1.30
CA GLN A 679 -26.22 30.04 2.73
C GLN A 679 -26.28 28.68 3.45
N GLU A 680 -25.64 28.60 4.62
CA GLU A 680 -25.39 27.37 5.38
C GLU A 680 -26.66 26.51 5.62
N HIS A 681 -27.81 27.16 5.81
CA HIS A 681 -29.07 26.52 6.22
C HIS A 681 -29.92 25.96 5.06
N ILE A 682 -29.56 26.23 3.80
CA ILE A 682 -30.25 25.69 2.60
C ILE A 682 -29.47 24.49 2.01
N ARG A 683 -28.31 24.18 2.58
CA ARG A 683 -27.31 23.27 2.02
C ARG A 683 -27.55 21.77 2.32
N CYS A 684 -28.37 21.46 3.33
CA CYS A 684 -28.47 20.10 3.91
C CYS A 684 -29.90 19.53 3.83
N SER A 685 -30.67 19.90 2.80
CA SER A 685 -32.07 19.50 2.62
C SER A 685 -32.34 19.17 1.15
N PHE A 686 -31.98 17.96 0.71
CA PHE A 686 -32.18 17.52 -0.67
C PHE A 686 -33.60 17.00 -0.89
N GLY A 687 -34.57 17.92 -0.98
CA GLY A 687 -35.91 17.61 -1.51
C GLY A 687 -37.11 18.11 -0.72
N THR A 688 -36.94 18.72 0.46
CA THR A 688 -38.06 19.30 1.22
C THR A 688 -38.49 20.64 0.59
N TRP A 689 -39.54 20.59 -0.24
CA TRP A 689 -40.22 21.74 -0.86
C TRP A 689 -41.73 21.69 -0.60
#